data_AF-A0A7S6MUU8-F1
#
_entry.id   AF-A0A7S6MUU8-F1
#
_cell.length_a   1.000
_cell.length_b   1.000
_cell.length_c   1.000
_cell.angle_alpha   90.00
_cell.angle_beta   90.00
_cell.angle_gamma   90.00
#
_symmetry.space_group_name_H-M   'P 1'
#
loop_
_entity.id
_entity.type
_entity.pdbx_description
1 polymer ?
#
loop_
_entity_poly.entity_id
_entity_poly.type
_entity_poly.pdbx_seq_one_letter_code
_entity_poly.pdbx_strand_id
1 'polypeptide(L)'
;MLKSVVTLFVGLIALTLCVSAAESFSEPILYAVTINSDAVRADEELEGDVLSRPDLIRILNLGPAINHKGLDYGPTVSADGKTLYFVSNRKGSRITRDGDFSHDFWAAKKENNLDTVFFPPYNIDTVDAGVNTIQNEGVASIAVDRQTLYFTGCDRKDGLGDCDIYVTEIQGDRWGTPRNLGRNVNSEYWDSQPAISPGKDRLYFSSNRPSPTNPDGGGSEDMDIWYADWDDDLGEWKKAVNLGPDINTSKQEVAPFIAADGNTLFFSSNGLKPNMGGLDFYKTSRTGQKDREGRDRWTKPQQLPAPINTKEDDQFITLPASGDVVYFSSRRRDLPNWQGDLDVFMAFIPKFFRVVNVIVDVIDECTGLHVPAAVTLKNNKTGKSGTDTLTLTTTETSIYVNDADYGVGAAKSDQVTYTATAVSPTYGERSITIDVTDPGKTFDQNKQDSNIVIRKTIMLGRRPTLTAQIGPSEEAKRKNSSWRGLVLEERATVILYPLLPYIFFDLNQSTFASRYTIFRSPSQTQGFNDERLPGSTLQKYYHVLNIYGYRLTKYPNVKVEITGCVDEINEDKNSPLPMKRAELVRDYLRTIWKIDDSRITVKAMGWPKERSNPKDSFGIVENRRAELRFSGEPDDVWHVSKPILDNDPTTTPSPDIMTWNMTNGIDDKIVASRRIEVWRNGTSWNVLDKIGNTAAAYDWDWLDKEGEYPKEGKNSKDPEQNLPGYTAQLVVVSANGTECRSDSVHIPVRRLSSRTIATTTEGSTTKEKYNLILFDFDSYNPGDMNKRILKEFVYPRVKASTTIKVEGHTDVVGEYNHNKKLSENRARVTKDLVNSGSAGYKTLESVGTGEDDPLYTNDLPEGRFFNRTVQVQLETPLTDAEIDR
;
A
#
# COMPACT_ATOMS: atom_id res chain seq x y z
N MET A 1 3.94 52.76 37.02
CA MET A 1 4.76 53.02 35.81
C MET A 1 5.68 51.84 35.59
N LEU A 2 5.77 51.38 34.34
CA LEU A 2 6.59 50.28 33.81
C LEU A 2 6.25 48.85 34.28
N LYS A 3 5.26 48.27 33.60
CA LYS A 3 5.24 46.88 33.11
C LYS A 3 5.05 46.97 31.59
N SER A 4 5.94 46.39 30.79
CA SER A 4 5.71 45.99 29.38
C SER A 4 6.96 45.31 28.82
N VAL A 5 6.73 44.30 27.96
CA VAL A 5 7.66 43.66 27.01
C VAL A 5 8.42 42.41 27.50
N VAL A 6 7.73 41.26 27.45
CA VAL A 6 8.24 39.98 26.90
C VAL A 6 6.98 39.27 26.35
N THR A 7 6.77 39.13 25.04
CA THR A 7 7.00 37.88 24.30
C THR A 7 6.74 38.14 22.80
N LEU A 8 7.78 38.16 21.97
CA LEU A 8 7.66 37.97 20.51
C LEU A 8 9.02 37.50 19.97
N PHE A 9 9.27 36.19 20.08
CA PHE A 9 10.42 35.53 19.44
C PHE A 9 10.03 34.08 19.16
N VAL A 10 9.46 33.85 17.97
CA VAL A 10 9.72 32.74 17.02
C VAL A 10 8.77 33.00 15.86
N GLY A 11 9.29 33.55 14.76
CA GLY A 11 8.47 33.85 13.57
C GLY A 11 9.00 34.97 12.70
N LEU A 12 10.31 35.16 12.61
CA LEU A 12 10.90 36.06 11.62
C LEU A 12 12.35 35.65 11.35
N ILE A 13 12.56 34.70 10.43
CA ILE A 13 13.74 34.51 9.58
C ILE A 13 13.38 33.39 8.59
N ALA A 14 13.72 33.60 7.31
CA ALA A 14 13.48 32.73 6.15
C ALA A 14 12.13 32.89 5.42
N LEU A 15 11.81 34.12 4.96
CA LEU A 15 11.12 34.29 3.69
C LEU A 15 11.86 35.32 2.82
N THR A 16 12.87 34.86 2.10
CA THR A 16 13.39 35.54 0.91
C THR A 16 13.90 34.45 -0.03
N LEU A 17 13.07 34.08 -1.01
CA LEU A 17 13.42 33.84 -2.43
C LEU A 17 12.23 33.19 -3.16
N CYS A 18 11.99 33.71 -4.37
CA CYS A 18 11.04 33.28 -5.41
C CYS A 18 9.54 33.64 -5.24
N VAL A 19 9.22 34.81 -5.77
CA VAL A 19 7.92 35.17 -6.37
C VAL A 19 7.75 34.38 -7.67
N SER A 20 6.67 33.60 -7.81
CA SER A 20 5.80 33.64 -8.99
C SER A 20 4.50 32.86 -8.79
N ALA A 21 3.38 33.60 -8.83
CA ALA A 21 2.03 33.20 -9.24
C ALA A 21 1.28 32.11 -8.44
N ALA A 22 0.44 32.54 -7.49
CA ALA A 22 -0.96 32.11 -7.37
C ALA A 22 -1.73 33.09 -6.46
N GLU A 23 -2.98 33.35 -6.82
CA GLU A 23 -3.84 34.43 -6.34
C GLU A 23 -4.24 34.32 -4.85
N SER A 24 -4.56 35.49 -4.30
CA SER A 24 -4.87 35.78 -2.89
C SER A 24 -6.03 34.96 -2.31
N PHE A 25 -5.74 34.17 -1.26
CA PHE A 25 -6.69 33.89 -0.18
C PHE A 25 -6.13 34.47 1.12
N SER A 26 -7.01 35.20 1.82
CA SER A 26 -6.77 36.09 2.95
C SER A 26 -6.16 35.43 4.19
N GLU A 27 -5.30 36.19 4.88
CA GLU A 27 -4.77 35.90 6.22
C GLU A 27 -5.89 35.58 7.24
N PRO A 28 -5.64 34.69 8.23
CA PRO A 28 -6.59 34.44 9.30
C PRO A 28 -6.71 35.66 10.21
N ILE A 29 -7.84 36.37 10.14
CA ILE A 29 -8.14 37.50 11.02
C ILE A 29 -8.47 36.94 12.41
N LEU A 30 -7.48 37.00 13.32
CA LEU A 30 -7.59 36.59 14.71
C LEU A 30 -8.39 37.65 15.50
N TYR A 31 -9.66 37.38 15.83
CA TYR A 31 -10.43 38.24 16.75
C TYR A 31 -10.29 37.74 18.19
N ALA A 32 -9.46 38.41 18.98
CA ALA A 32 -9.37 38.16 20.43
C ALA A 32 -10.42 39.01 21.17
N VAL A 33 -11.40 38.36 21.81
CA VAL A 33 -12.27 39.02 22.78
C VAL A 33 -11.47 39.20 24.08
N THR A 34 -11.25 40.45 24.49
CA THR A 34 -10.47 40.76 25.69
C THR A 34 -11.30 40.48 26.94
N ILE A 35 -10.93 39.44 27.71
CA ILE A 35 -11.49 39.20 29.04
C ILE A 35 -10.87 40.22 30.00
N ASN A 36 -11.70 41.07 30.62
CA ASN A 36 -11.22 41.97 31.67
C ASN A 36 -10.84 41.11 32.90
N SER A 37 -9.54 41.03 33.19
CA SER A 37 -8.94 40.00 34.08
C SER A 37 -8.83 40.42 35.55
N ASP A 38 -9.49 41.51 35.95
CA ASP A 38 -9.41 42.03 37.31
C ASP A 38 -10.37 41.31 38.28
N ALA A 39 -10.21 39.99 38.47
CA ALA A 39 -10.62 39.23 39.66
C ALA A 39 -10.30 37.74 39.52
N VAL A 40 -9.01 37.36 39.58
CA VAL A 40 -8.63 35.98 39.94
C VAL A 40 -7.87 36.07 41.25
N ARG A 41 -8.56 35.86 42.36
CA ARG A 41 -7.90 35.43 43.60
C ARG A 41 -7.65 33.94 43.45
N ALA A 42 -6.40 33.58 43.16
CA ALA A 42 -5.91 32.27 43.51
C ALA A 42 -6.09 32.11 45.03
N ASP A 43 -6.58 30.96 45.49
CA ASP A 43 -6.57 30.49 46.89
C ASP A 43 -7.94 30.34 47.61
N GLU A 44 -9.10 30.57 46.97
CA GLU A 44 -10.40 30.14 47.54
C GLU A 44 -10.89 28.83 46.90
N GLU A 45 -11.22 27.84 47.74
CA GLU A 45 -11.86 26.57 47.35
C GLU A 45 -13.11 26.88 46.49
N LEU A 46 -13.09 26.49 45.22
CA LEU A 46 -14.14 26.72 44.23
C LEU A 46 -15.29 25.70 44.39
N GLU A 47 -15.84 25.56 45.60
CA GLU A 47 -17.03 24.71 45.83
C GLU A 47 -18.29 25.41 45.30
N GLY A 48 -19.08 24.69 44.49
CA GLY A 48 -20.40 25.09 43.99
C GLY A 48 -20.67 24.77 42.51
N ASP A 49 -21.95 24.72 42.14
CA ASP A 49 -22.47 24.62 40.78
C ASP A 49 -22.94 25.98 40.24
N VAL A 50 -23.47 26.01 39.01
CA VAL A 50 -24.01 27.23 38.36
C VAL A 50 -25.05 27.97 39.22
N LEU A 51 -25.76 27.28 40.12
CA LEU A 51 -26.79 27.87 40.99
C LEU A 51 -26.19 28.45 42.28
N SER A 52 -25.13 27.84 42.79
CA SER A 52 -24.53 28.20 44.08
C SER A 52 -23.36 29.18 43.98
N ARG A 53 -22.72 29.30 42.80
CA ARG A 53 -21.62 30.26 42.55
C ARG A 53 -21.80 31.11 41.29
N PRO A 54 -22.89 31.90 41.19
CA PRO A 54 -23.09 32.81 40.07
C PRO A 54 -21.99 33.87 39.92
N ASP A 55 -21.26 34.17 41.00
CA ASP A 55 -20.13 35.11 41.04
C ASP A 55 -18.94 34.67 40.17
N LEU A 56 -18.84 33.37 39.84
CA LEU A 56 -17.78 32.80 39.01
C LEU A 56 -18.11 32.78 37.52
N ILE A 57 -19.37 33.06 37.14
CA ILE A 57 -19.80 32.98 35.74
C ILE A 57 -19.18 34.13 34.95
N ARG A 58 -18.61 33.81 33.78
CA ARG A 58 -18.04 34.79 32.84
C ARG A 58 -18.62 34.54 31.46
N ILE A 59 -19.32 35.53 30.92
CA ILE A 59 -20.04 35.44 29.64
C ILE A 59 -19.29 36.24 28.58
N LEU A 60 -19.18 35.67 27.38
CA LEU A 60 -18.58 36.24 26.20
C LEU A 60 -19.58 36.23 25.05
N ASN A 61 -19.75 37.37 24.39
CA ASN A 61 -20.29 37.39 23.03
C ASN A 61 -19.20 36.86 22.08
N LEU A 62 -19.52 35.90 21.22
CA LEU A 62 -18.54 35.25 20.33
C LEU A 62 -18.11 36.10 19.12
N GLY A 63 -18.57 37.35 19.04
CA GLY A 63 -18.05 38.35 18.12
C GLY A 63 -18.41 38.08 16.66
N PRO A 64 -17.91 38.90 15.71
CA PRO A 64 -18.29 38.85 14.31
C PRO A 64 -17.86 37.58 13.56
N ALA A 65 -17.03 36.74 14.20
CA ALA A 65 -16.64 35.43 13.65
C ALA A 65 -17.82 34.44 13.72
N ILE A 66 -18.56 34.45 14.83
CA ILE A 66 -19.70 33.56 15.05
C ILE A 66 -21.03 34.30 14.90
N ASN A 67 -21.12 35.57 15.28
CA ASN A 67 -22.33 36.37 15.18
C ASN A 67 -22.25 37.31 13.97
N HIS A 68 -23.38 37.52 13.31
CA HIS A 68 -23.59 38.36 12.15
C HIS A 68 -24.69 39.40 12.48
N LYS A 69 -24.93 40.35 11.58
CA LYS A 69 -25.96 41.39 11.74
C LYS A 69 -27.40 40.86 11.73
N GLY A 70 -27.58 39.59 11.36
CA GLY A 70 -28.89 38.94 11.22
C GLY A 70 -29.25 38.12 12.45
N LEU A 71 -29.49 36.83 12.23
CA LEU A 71 -29.83 35.87 13.26
C LEU A 71 -28.75 34.80 13.34
N ASP A 72 -28.24 34.55 14.54
CA ASP A 72 -27.28 33.48 14.84
C ASP A 72 -27.70 32.80 16.14
N TYR A 73 -28.20 31.58 16.04
CA TYR A 73 -28.85 30.94 17.17
C TYR A 73 -28.79 29.42 17.13
N GLY A 74 -29.34 28.78 18.16
CA GLY A 74 -29.42 27.33 18.22
C GLY A 74 -28.06 26.64 18.28
N PRO A 75 -27.10 27.08 19.13
CA PRO A 75 -25.81 26.43 19.20
C PRO A 75 -25.97 24.97 19.65
N THR A 76 -25.25 24.08 18.98
CA THR A 76 -25.00 22.71 19.45
C THR A 76 -23.52 22.41 19.33
N VAL A 77 -22.89 21.99 20.44
CA VAL A 77 -21.44 21.76 20.49
C VAL A 77 -21.16 20.27 20.51
N SER A 78 -20.12 19.82 19.80
CA SER A 78 -19.65 18.44 19.87
C SER A 78 -19.24 18.07 21.29
N ALA A 79 -19.34 16.78 21.63
CA ALA A 79 -19.03 16.30 22.98
C ALA A 79 -17.60 16.65 23.47
N ASP A 80 -16.64 16.74 22.55
CA ASP A 80 -15.25 17.16 22.83
C ASP A 80 -15.06 18.69 22.93
N GLY A 81 -16.11 19.46 22.68
CA GLY A 81 -16.09 20.92 22.72
C GLY A 81 -15.43 21.60 21.53
N LYS A 82 -14.99 20.87 20.49
CA LYS A 82 -14.13 21.44 19.43
C LYS A 82 -14.87 21.94 18.19
N THR A 83 -16.12 21.53 17.98
CA THR A 83 -16.94 21.97 16.85
C THR A 83 -18.25 22.53 17.37
N LEU A 84 -18.56 23.77 17.00
CA LEU A 84 -19.81 24.44 17.29
C LEU A 84 -20.64 24.51 16.01
N TYR A 85 -21.84 23.94 16.03
CA TYR A 85 -22.85 24.10 14.99
C TYR A 85 -23.87 25.14 15.45
N PHE A 86 -24.41 25.92 14.54
CA PHE A 86 -25.41 26.94 14.83
C PHE A 86 -26.19 27.28 13.55
N VAL A 87 -27.36 27.88 13.71
CA VAL A 87 -28.21 28.35 12.61
C VAL A 87 -27.87 29.78 12.29
N SER A 88 -27.76 30.11 11.01
CA SER A 88 -27.48 31.48 10.56
C SER A 88 -28.10 31.83 9.21
N ASN A 89 -28.56 33.07 9.08
CA ASN A 89 -28.98 33.68 7.82
C ASN A 89 -27.89 34.56 7.18
N ARG A 90 -26.62 34.30 7.49
CA ARG A 90 -25.49 35.03 6.91
C ARG A 90 -25.34 34.78 5.40
N LYS A 91 -24.58 35.65 4.75
CA LYS A 91 -24.17 35.47 3.36
C LYS A 91 -23.49 34.11 3.16
N GLY A 92 -24.01 33.32 2.23
CA GLY A 92 -23.57 31.95 1.96
C GLY A 92 -24.62 30.91 2.32
N SER A 93 -25.67 31.29 3.06
CA SER A 93 -26.90 30.50 3.19
C SER A 93 -27.66 30.47 1.86
N ARG A 94 -28.62 29.55 1.71
CA ARG A 94 -29.51 29.53 0.53
C ARG A 94 -30.36 30.80 0.47
N ILE A 95 -30.99 31.02 -0.69
CA ILE A 95 -31.86 32.17 -0.93
C ILE A 95 -33.29 31.66 -0.96
N THR A 96 -34.14 32.20 -0.09
CA THR A 96 -35.57 31.88 -0.02
C THR A 96 -36.29 32.40 -1.27
N ARG A 97 -37.55 32.00 -1.45
CA ARG A 97 -38.36 32.47 -2.59
C ARG A 97 -38.59 33.99 -2.58
N ASP A 98 -38.54 34.59 -1.41
CA ASP A 98 -38.76 36.03 -1.22
C ASP A 98 -37.47 36.85 -1.41
N GLY A 99 -36.33 36.18 -1.65
CA GLY A 99 -35.04 36.81 -1.94
C GLY A 99 -34.15 37.04 -0.71
N ASP A 100 -34.59 36.64 0.48
CA ASP A 100 -33.81 36.69 1.72
C ASP A 100 -32.88 35.47 1.86
N PHE A 101 -31.90 35.54 2.75
CA PHE A 101 -31.09 34.38 3.11
C PHE A 101 -31.88 33.44 4.03
N SER A 102 -31.92 32.15 3.71
CA SER A 102 -32.51 31.10 4.54
C SER A 102 -31.73 30.92 5.84
N HIS A 103 -32.39 30.33 6.82
CA HIS A 103 -31.77 29.91 8.06
C HIS A 103 -31.07 28.57 7.82
N ASP A 104 -29.76 28.60 7.59
CA ASP A 104 -28.96 27.41 7.30
C ASP A 104 -28.14 26.99 8.51
N PHE A 105 -27.75 25.73 8.57
CA PHE A 105 -26.72 25.25 9.48
C PHE A 105 -25.31 25.62 9.02
N TRP A 106 -24.59 26.22 9.95
CA TRP A 106 -23.18 26.54 9.87
C TRP A 106 -22.42 25.84 10.98
N ALA A 107 -21.12 25.62 10.77
CA ALA A 107 -20.23 25.10 11.79
C ALA A 107 -18.94 25.91 11.87
N ALA A 108 -18.37 25.99 13.06
CA ALA A 108 -17.07 26.59 13.32
C ALA A 108 -16.24 25.65 14.20
N LYS A 109 -14.95 25.54 13.90
CA LYS A 109 -14.00 24.70 14.64
C LYS A 109 -13.09 25.53 15.52
N LYS A 110 -12.52 24.89 16.53
CA LYS A 110 -11.43 25.44 17.35
C LYS A 110 -10.50 24.32 17.81
N GLU A 111 -9.28 24.70 18.22
CA GLU A 111 -8.26 23.72 18.61
C GLU A 111 -8.62 23.03 19.93
N ASN A 112 -9.05 23.81 20.93
CA ASN A 112 -9.36 23.33 22.28
C ASN A 112 -10.73 23.78 22.77
N ASN A 113 -11.33 22.98 23.66
CA ASN A 113 -12.66 23.25 24.24
C ASN A 113 -12.77 24.61 24.94
N LEU A 114 -11.70 25.16 25.52
CA LEU A 114 -11.75 26.45 26.20
C LEU A 114 -11.39 27.63 25.29
N ASP A 115 -11.01 27.38 24.04
CA ASP A 115 -10.67 28.46 23.12
C ASP A 115 -11.91 29.29 22.81
N THR A 116 -11.73 30.61 22.86
CA THR A 116 -12.76 31.61 22.52
C THR A 116 -12.62 32.10 21.09
N VAL A 117 -11.59 31.63 20.37
CA VAL A 117 -11.31 31.97 18.97
C VAL A 117 -11.65 30.75 18.12
N PHE A 118 -12.50 30.98 17.12
CA PHE A 118 -12.92 29.96 16.17
C PHE A 118 -12.25 30.19 14.81
N PHE A 119 -11.99 29.11 14.09
CA PHE A 119 -11.72 29.16 12.66
C PHE A 119 -12.93 29.72 11.91
N PRO A 120 -12.73 30.28 10.70
CA PRO A 120 -13.83 30.79 9.89
C PRO A 120 -14.96 29.75 9.76
N PRO A 121 -16.21 30.16 10.02
CA PRO A 121 -17.35 29.27 9.93
C PRO A 121 -17.60 28.84 8.48
N TYR A 122 -18.09 27.61 8.31
CA TYR A 122 -18.42 27.03 7.01
C TYR A 122 -19.86 26.51 7.02
N ASN A 123 -20.54 26.63 5.88
CA ASN A 123 -21.85 26.03 5.67
C ASN A 123 -21.67 24.50 5.60
N ILE A 124 -22.46 23.75 6.37
CA ILE A 124 -22.23 22.30 6.51
C ILE A 124 -22.72 21.50 5.30
N ASP A 125 -23.62 22.06 4.48
CA ASP A 125 -24.19 21.39 3.30
C ASP A 125 -23.37 21.68 2.02
N THR A 126 -22.14 21.19 1.99
CA THR A 126 -21.17 21.50 0.91
C THR A 126 -21.48 20.84 -0.44
N VAL A 127 -22.39 19.87 -0.49
CA VAL A 127 -22.72 19.08 -1.68
C VAL A 127 -24.19 19.09 -2.06
N ASP A 128 -24.98 19.95 -1.44
CA ASP A 128 -26.43 19.99 -1.67
C ASP A 128 -27.08 18.63 -1.33
N ALA A 129 -26.64 18.01 -0.23
CA ALA A 129 -27.21 16.77 0.29
C ALA A 129 -28.65 16.98 0.80
N GLY A 130 -29.07 18.24 0.96
CA GLY A 130 -30.39 18.63 1.41
C GLY A 130 -30.46 18.84 2.92
N VAL A 131 -29.32 19.01 3.60
CA VAL A 131 -29.31 19.41 5.01
C VAL A 131 -29.83 20.83 5.13
N ASN A 132 -29.37 21.73 4.26
CA ASN A 132 -29.87 23.09 4.13
C ASN A 132 -30.73 23.20 2.86
N THR A 133 -31.88 23.88 2.96
CA THR A 133 -32.80 24.05 1.83
C THR A 133 -33.11 25.52 1.57
N ILE A 134 -33.97 25.80 0.58
CA ILE A 134 -34.47 27.17 0.36
C ILE A 134 -35.58 27.54 1.39
N GLN A 135 -35.99 26.57 2.21
CA GLN A 135 -36.84 26.77 3.38
C GLN A 135 -35.95 27.15 4.57
N ASN A 136 -36.54 27.28 5.76
CA ASN A 136 -35.77 27.53 6.97
C ASN A 136 -35.49 26.23 7.71
N GLU A 137 -34.22 26.00 8.03
CA GLU A 137 -33.82 25.03 9.03
C GLU A 137 -33.85 25.65 10.44
N GLY A 138 -34.20 24.83 11.42
CA GLY A 138 -34.28 25.21 12.84
C GLY A 138 -33.09 24.67 13.63
N VAL A 139 -33.24 24.46 14.93
CA VAL A 139 -32.14 24.00 15.79
C VAL A 139 -31.72 22.57 15.47
N ALA A 140 -30.44 22.25 15.71
CA ALA A 140 -29.90 20.91 15.62
C ALA A 140 -29.35 20.39 16.95
N SER A 141 -29.14 19.08 17.02
CA SER A 141 -28.49 18.36 18.09
C SER A 141 -27.53 17.33 17.49
N ILE A 142 -26.23 17.51 17.75
CA ILE A 142 -25.18 16.57 17.36
C ILE A 142 -25.11 15.44 18.39
N ALA A 143 -25.15 14.19 17.91
CA ALA A 143 -24.97 13.03 18.78
C ALA A 143 -23.52 12.92 19.27
N VAL A 144 -23.34 12.17 20.37
CA VAL A 144 -22.04 12.01 21.04
C VAL A 144 -20.98 11.34 20.16
N ASP A 145 -21.39 10.53 19.18
CA ASP A 145 -20.52 9.93 18.16
C ASP A 145 -19.90 10.95 17.19
N ARG A 146 -20.38 12.21 17.19
CA ARG A 146 -20.00 13.30 16.28
C ARG A 146 -20.29 13.01 14.80
N GLN A 147 -21.12 12.01 14.53
CA GLN A 147 -21.42 11.51 13.19
C GLN A 147 -22.89 11.60 12.84
N THR A 148 -23.80 11.68 13.83
CA THR A 148 -25.25 11.78 13.59
C THR A 148 -25.79 13.14 14.03
N LEU A 149 -26.50 13.83 13.14
CA LEU A 149 -27.14 15.12 13.40
C LEU A 149 -28.67 14.97 13.35
N TYR A 150 -29.35 15.33 14.44
CA TYR A 150 -30.79 15.47 14.50
C TYR A 150 -31.15 16.94 14.38
N PHE A 151 -32.11 17.31 13.54
CA PHE A 151 -32.36 18.72 13.28
C PHE A 151 -33.79 19.02 12.86
N THR A 152 -34.21 20.28 13.03
CA THR A 152 -35.52 20.77 12.58
C THR A 152 -35.46 21.25 11.13
N GLY A 153 -36.40 20.81 10.31
CA GLY A 153 -36.67 21.39 8.99
C GLY A 153 -38.13 21.81 8.88
N CYS A 154 -38.38 23.04 8.44
CA CYS A 154 -39.73 23.61 8.33
C CYS A 154 -40.20 23.70 6.87
N ASP A 155 -41.49 23.56 6.63
CA ASP A 155 -42.14 23.66 5.31
C ASP A 155 -41.51 22.79 4.20
N ARG A 156 -40.82 21.71 4.61
CA ARG A 156 -40.17 20.80 3.67
C ARG A 156 -41.22 19.93 2.98
N LYS A 157 -41.03 19.70 1.68
CA LYS A 157 -41.98 18.93 0.85
C LYS A 157 -42.17 17.49 1.36
N ASP A 158 -41.17 16.93 2.01
CA ASP A 158 -41.16 15.60 2.62
C ASP A 158 -41.52 15.60 4.11
N GLY A 159 -42.02 16.73 4.63
CA GLY A 159 -42.52 16.89 5.98
C GLY A 159 -43.98 16.41 6.17
N LEU A 160 -44.37 16.25 7.43
CA LEU A 160 -45.69 15.85 7.91
C LEU A 160 -46.50 17.03 8.45
N GLY A 161 -45.84 18.03 9.04
CA GLY A 161 -46.44 19.23 9.62
C GLY A 161 -45.66 20.51 9.29
N ASP A 162 -45.87 21.55 10.11
CA ASP A 162 -45.25 22.89 9.93
C ASP A 162 -43.72 22.82 10.02
N CYS A 163 -43.22 22.12 11.04
CA CYS A 163 -41.81 21.80 11.20
C CYS A 163 -41.69 20.37 11.70
N ASP A 164 -40.67 19.68 11.21
CA ASP A 164 -40.41 18.28 11.50
C ASP A 164 -38.96 18.05 11.94
N ILE A 165 -38.73 16.94 12.64
CA ILE A 165 -37.40 16.48 13.02
C ILE A 165 -36.88 15.46 12.01
N TYR A 166 -35.66 15.71 11.56
CA TYR A 166 -34.90 14.90 10.62
C TYR A 166 -33.62 14.36 11.27
N VAL A 167 -33.04 13.32 10.67
CA VAL A 167 -31.73 12.79 11.02
C VAL A 167 -30.86 12.65 9.78
N THR A 168 -29.58 12.98 9.89
CA THR A 168 -28.56 12.69 8.88
C THR A 168 -27.27 12.20 9.53
N GLU A 169 -26.44 11.51 8.75
CA GLU A 169 -25.16 10.96 9.19
C GLU A 169 -24.03 11.40 8.26
N ILE A 170 -22.81 11.49 8.78
CA ILE A 170 -21.62 11.75 7.96
C ILE A 170 -21.31 10.52 7.09
N GLN A 171 -21.26 10.73 5.77
CA GLN A 171 -20.84 9.78 4.76
C GLN A 171 -19.48 10.20 4.20
N GLY A 172 -18.41 9.53 4.66
CA GLY A 172 -17.04 9.92 4.33
C GLY A 172 -16.64 11.23 5.03
N ASP A 173 -16.55 12.32 4.28
CA ASP A 173 -16.18 13.65 4.77
C ASP A 173 -17.36 14.67 4.77
N ARG A 174 -18.60 14.22 4.50
CA ARG A 174 -19.76 15.08 4.24
C ARG A 174 -21.02 14.56 4.90
N TRP A 175 -22.00 15.44 5.14
CA TRP A 175 -23.33 15.01 5.59
C TRP A 175 -24.11 14.32 4.46
N GLY A 176 -24.78 13.22 4.79
CA GLY A 176 -25.65 12.49 3.88
C GLY A 176 -27.02 13.13 3.70
N THR A 177 -27.86 12.50 2.88
CA THR A 177 -29.25 12.93 2.67
C THR A 177 -30.07 12.75 3.94
N PRO A 178 -30.73 13.81 4.46
CA PRO A 178 -31.56 13.71 5.64
C PRO A 178 -32.78 12.80 5.47
N ARG A 179 -33.18 12.16 6.57
CA ARG A 179 -34.39 11.33 6.67
C ARG A 179 -35.33 11.89 7.74
N ASN A 180 -36.60 12.06 7.39
CA ASN A 180 -37.66 12.41 8.34
C ASN A 180 -37.83 11.29 9.40
N LEU A 181 -37.97 11.64 10.68
CA LEU A 181 -38.12 10.66 11.77
C LEU A 181 -39.49 9.96 11.82
N GLY A 182 -40.44 10.38 10.99
CA GLY A 182 -41.74 9.73 10.82
C GLY A 182 -42.71 9.98 11.96
N ARG A 183 -43.93 9.40 11.84
CA ARG A 183 -45.10 9.70 12.68
C ARG A 183 -45.00 9.28 14.15
N ASN A 184 -43.98 8.49 14.52
CA ASN A 184 -43.76 8.15 15.93
C ASN A 184 -43.14 9.34 16.68
N VAL A 185 -42.29 10.11 16.00
CA VAL A 185 -41.66 11.32 16.53
C VAL A 185 -42.43 12.55 16.09
N ASN A 186 -42.59 12.76 14.77
CA ASN A 186 -43.23 13.92 14.16
C ASN A 186 -44.77 13.77 14.07
N SER A 187 -45.45 14.89 13.83
CA SER A 187 -46.90 15.05 13.79
C SER A 187 -47.31 16.04 12.68
N GLU A 188 -48.59 16.40 12.62
CA GLU A 188 -49.09 17.45 11.72
C GLU A 188 -48.89 18.88 12.27
N TYR A 189 -48.33 18.97 13.48
CA TYR A 189 -48.11 20.21 14.21
C TYR A 189 -46.64 20.66 14.09
N TRP A 190 -46.23 21.67 14.86
CA TRP A 190 -44.85 22.13 14.89
C TRP A 190 -44.02 21.24 15.82
N ASP A 191 -43.14 20.41 15.25
CA ASP A 191 -42.19 19.57 15.98
C ASP A 191 -40.75 20.01 15.74
N SER A 192 -40.08 20.49 16.79
CA SER A 192 -38.80 21.16 16.62
C SER A 192 -37.86 21.06 17.81
N GLN A 193 -36.66 21.61 17.64
CA GLN A 193 -35.66 21.80 18.69
C GLN A 193 -35.27 20.47 19.35
N PRO A 194 -34.80 19.49 18.57
CA PRO A 194 -34.43 18.18 19.08
C PRO A 194 -33.23 18.26 20.03
N ALA A 195 -33.19 17.33 20.99
CA ALA A 195 -32.03 17.03 21.82
C ALA A 195 -31.90 15.51 22.04
N ILE A 196 -30.88 14.91 21.42
CA ILE A 196 -30.60 13.48 21.55
C ILE A 196 -29.85 13.19 22.86
N SER A 197 -30.24 12.12 23.55
CA SER A 197 -29.52 11.66 24.74
C SER A 197 -28.10 11.19 24.40
N PRO A 198 -27.15 11.25 25.35
CA PRO A 198 -25.77 10.78 25.13
C PRO A 198 -25.72 9.32 24.67
N GLY A 199 -26.66 8.53 25.15
CA GLY A 199 -26.80 7.12 24.83
C GLY A 199 -27.58 6.82 23.55
N LYS A 200 -28.00 7.83 22.77
CA LYS A 200 -28.84 7.73 21.56
C LYS A 200 -30.15 6.93 21.74
N ASP A 201 -30.62 6.78 22.97
CA ASP A 201 -31.77 5.97 23.34
C ASP A 201 -33.05 6.77 23.59
N ARG A 202 -32.94 8.11 23.66
CA ARG A 202 -34.07 9.01 23.84
C ARG A 202 -33.84 10.32 23.13
N LEU A 203 -34.84 10.77 22.39
CA LEU A 203 -34.89 12.09 21.76
C LEU A 203 -35.90 12.97 22.50
N TYR A 204 -35.45 14.12 22.98
CA TYR A 204 -36.31 15.19 23.51
C TYR A 204 -36.58 16.22 22.43
N PHE A 205 -37.74 16.87 22.44
CA PHE A 205 -38.06 17.93 21.48
C PHE A 205 -39.23 18.79 21.96
N SER A 206 -39.44 19.94 21.33
CA SER A 206 -40.54 20.85 21.62
C SER A 206 -41.66 20.71 20.60
N SER A 207 -42.91 20.77 21.05
CA SER A 207 -44.09 20.61 20.19
C SER A 207 -45.32 21.35 20.70
N ASN A 208 -46.12 21.91 19.78
CA ASN A 208 -47.48 22.40 20.04
C ASN A 208 -48.56 21.38 19.66
N ARG A 209 -48.23 20.09 19.56
CA ARG A 209 -49.26 19.04 19.41
C ARG A 209 -50.17 19.01 20.65
N PRO A 210 -51.40 18.48 20.52
CA PRO A 210 -52.34 18.38 21.63
C PRO A 210 -51.75 17.76 22.89
N SER A 211 -51.89 18.46 24.01
CA SER A 211 -51.35 18.07 25.31
C SER A 211 -52.33 18.43 26.45
N PRO A 212 -52.09 18.00 27.70
CA PRO A 212 -52.91 18.40 28.83
C PRO A 212 -52.94 19.92 29.09
N THR A 213 -51.89 20.64 28.70
CA THR A 213 -51.76 22.11 28.84
C THR A 213 -52.24 22.86 27.59
N ASN A 214 -52.11 22.23 26.42
CA ASN A 214 -52.61 22.71 25.12
C ASN A 214 -53.57 21.70 24.44
N PRO A 215 -54.84 21.56 24.87
CA PRO A 215 -55.72 20.48 24.40
C PRO A 215 -56.09 20.55 22.92
N ASP A 216 -56.16 21.75 22.35
CA ASP A 216 -56.54 21.97 20.95
C ASP A 216 -55.33 21.83 20.00
N GLY A 217 -54.12 21.90 20.55
CA GLY A 217 -52.87 21.98 19.79
C GLY A 217 -52.77 23.27 18.96
N GLY A 218 -51.62 23.43 18.30
CA GLY A 218 -51.30 24.61 17.51
C GLY A 218 -50.99 25.85 18.36
N GLY A 219 -50.68 26.96 17.67
CA GLY A 219 -50.24 28.21 18.30
C GLY A 219 -48.78 28.17 18.79
N SER A 220 -48.15 29.33 18.89
CA SER A 220 -46.74 29.47 19.33
C SER A 220 -46.61 29.85 20.81
N GLU A 221 -47.73 30.09 21.50
CA GLU A 221 -47.76 30.60 22.88
C GLU A 221 -47.75 29.49 23.94
N ASP A 222 -48.01 28.24 23.54
CA ASP A 222 -48.03 27.05 24.38
C ASP A 222 -47.30 25.90 23.65
N MET A 223 -46.07 25.66 24.08
CA MET A 223 -45.14 24.69 23.49
C MET A 223 -44.67 23.79 24.62
N ASP A 224 -44.84 22.49 24.47
CA ASP A 224 -44.46 21.51 25.48
C ASP A 224 -43.18 20.78 25.08
N ILE A 225 -42.46 20.28 26.08
CA ILE A 225 -41.39 19.31 25.86
C ILE A 225 -41.98 17.89 25.81
N TRP A 226 -41.61 17.18 24.76
CA TRP A 226 -41.94 15.78 24.50
C TRP A 226 -40.67 14.94 24.39
N TYR A 227 -40.82 13.62 24.50
CA TYR A 227 -39.72 12.70 24.24
C TYR A 227 -40.19 11.44 23.51
N ALA A 228 -39.29 10.83 22.73
CA ALA A 228 -39.47 9.51 22.14
C ALA A 228 -38.30 8.59 22.54
N ASP A 229 -38.61 7.35 22.92
CA ASP A 229 -37.61 6.33 23.25
C ASP A 229 -37.25 5.51 22.01
N TRP A 230 -35.99 5.13 21.86
CA TRP A 230 -35.55 4.21 20.80
C TRP A 230 -35.86 2.77 21.19
N ASP A 231 -36.33 1.98 20.23
CA ASP A 231 -36.51 0.54 20.36
C ASP A 231 -35.41 -0.19 19.60
N ASP A 232 -34.42 -0.75 20.33
CA ASP A 232 -33.30 -1.48 19.73
C ASP A 232 -33.74 -2.77 19.01
N ASP A 233 -34.84 -3.40 19.44
CA ASP A 233 -35.31 -4.66 18.85
C ASP A 233 -36.00 -4.42 17.50
N LEU A 234 -36.74 -3.32 17.39
CA LEU A 234 -37.48 -2.95 16.17
C LEU A 234 -36.69 -1.99 15.25
N GLY A 235 -35.65 -1.34 15.76
CA GLY A 235 -34.88 -0.35 15.02
C GLY A 235 -35.68 0.90 14.68
N GLU A 236 -36.60 1.31 15.56
CA GLU A 236 -37.49 2.47 15.35
C GLU A 236 -37.73 3.26 16.64
N TRP A 237 -38.14 4.53 16.48
CA TRP A 237 -38.58 5.35 17.61
C TRP A 237 -39.97 4.91 18.07
N LYS A 238 -40.16 4.82 19.39
CA LYS A 238 -41.47 4.68 20.02
C LYS A 238 -42.26 5.97 19.88
N LYS A 239 -43.58 5.85 20.04
CA LYS A 239 -44.50 7.00 20.00
C LYS A 239 -44.12 8.04 21.05
N ALA A 240 -44.04 9.30 20.63
CA ALA A 240 -43.68 10.39 21.52
C ALA A 240 -44.66 10.56 22.69
N VAL A 241 -44.11 10.92 23.84
CA VAL A 241 -44.78 11.08 25.14
C VAL A 241 -44.50 12.48 25.69
N ASN A 242 -45.54 13.16 26.18
CA ASN A 242 -45.42 14.46 26.82
C ASN A 242 -44.65 14.32 28.14
N LEU A 243 -43.69 15.22 28.40
CA LEU A 243 -42.79 15.12 29.56
C LEU A 243 -43.51 15.38 30.91
N GLY A 244 -44.76 15.84 30.87
CA GLY A 244 -45.65 15.90 32.00
C GLY A 244 -45.54 17.19 32.82
N PRO A 245 -46.40 17.33 33.84
CA PRO A 245 -46.64 18.60 34.55
C PRO A 245 -45.51 19.00 35.52
N ASP A 246 -44.50 18.14 35.73
CA ASP A 246 -43.31 18.53 36.48
C ASP A 246 -42.46 19.56 35.69
N ILE A 247 -42.61 19.57 34.36
CA ILE A 247 -41.84 20.40 33.43
C ILE A 247 -42.75 21.37 32.67
N ASN A 248 -43.79 20.83 32.03
CA ASN A 248 -44.66 21.56 31.12
C ASN A 248 -45.73 22.37 31.86
N THR A 249 -46.00 23.57 31.35
CA THR A 249 -46.99 24.53 31.83
C THR A 249 -47.91 24.96 30.67
N SER A 250 -48.85 25.88 30.88
CA SER A 250 -49.73 26.40 29.81
C SER A 250 -49.07 27.52 28.98
N LYS A 251 -47.76 27.44 28.81
CA LYS A 251 -46.87 28.47 28.27
C LYS A 251 -45.75 27.80 27.47
N GLN A 252 -44.69 28.52 27.14
CA GLN A 252 -43.62 27.95 26.32
C GLN A 252 -42.57 27.28 27.20
N GLU A 253 -42.40 25.98 27.01
CA GLU A 253 -41.27 25.17 27.44
C GLU A 253 -40.54 24.64 26.20
N VAL A 254 -39.42 25.28 25.87
CA VAL A 254 -38.74 25.12 24.60
C VAL A 254 -37.25 24.81 24.76
N ALA A 255 -36.61 24.40 23.66
CA ALA A 255 -35.18 24.20 23.53
C ALA A 255 -34.58 23.26 24.59
N PRO A 256 -35.09 22.01 24.70
CA PRO A 256 -34.51 21.04 25.63
C PRO A 256 -33.05 20.77 25.28
N PHE A 257 -32.23 20.51 26.28
CA PHE A 257 -30.87 20.01 26.14
C PHE A 257 -30.57 19.05 27.30
N ILE A 258 -30.25 17.81 26.96
CA ILE A 258 -29.87 16.77 27.93
C ILE A 258 -28.34 16.70 28.03
N ALA A 259 -27.82 16.86 29.24
CA ALA A 259 -26.37 16.87 29.48
C ALA A 259 -25.73 15.48 29.32
N ALA A 260 -24.40 15.45 29.22
CA ALA A 260 -23.64 14.22 29.02
C ALA A 260 -23.77 13.18 30.15
N ASP A 261 -24.21 13.60 31.34
CA ASP A 261 -24.55 12.70 32.44
C ASP A 261 -25.84 11.89 32.21
N GLY A 262 -26.63 12.22 31.17
CA GLY A 262 -27.91 11.59 30.83
C GLY A 262 -29.05 11.87 31.82
N ASN A 263 -28.79 12.68 32.85
CA ASN A 263 -29.67 12.88 34.01
C ASN A 263 -30.11 14.34 34.18
N THR A 264 -29.30 15.29 33.72
CA THR A 264 -29.57 16.72 33.85
C THR A 264 -30.17 17.28 32.57
N LEU A 265 -31.40 17.79 32.64
CA LEU A 265 -32.09 18.46 31.55
C LEU A 265 -32.07 19.97 31.76
N PHE A 266 -31.65 20.69 30.73
CA PHE A 266 -31.79 22.13 30.60
C PHE A 266 -32.86 22.45 29.57
N PHE A 267 -33.58 23.55 29.76
CA PHE A 267 -34.60 24.03 28.82
C PHE A 267 -34.91 25.49 29.09
N SER A 268 -35.67 26.13 28.20
CA SER A 268 -36.07 27.53 28.34
C SER A 268 -37.57 27.60 28.61
N SER A 269 -38.00 28.47 29.55
CA SER A 269 -39.42 28.61 29.90
C SER A 269 -39.81 30.04 30.22
N ASN A 270 -41.02 30.44 29.80
CA ASN A 270 -41.68 31.68 30.24
C ASN A 270 -42.90 31.44 31.15
N GLY A 271 -43.24 30.18 31.43
CA GLY A 271 -44.33 29.78 32.33
C GLY A 271 -43.89 29.55 33.78
N LEU A 272 -42.68 29.04 33.98
CA LEU A 272 -42.16 28.67 35.29
C LEU A 272 -41.82 29.88 36.18
N LYS A 273 -41.68 29.63 37.49
CA LYS A 273 -41.34 30.65 38.50
C LYS A 273 -40.22 30.18 39.43
N PRO A 274 -39.28 31.05 39.82
CA PRO A 274 -39.14 32.47 39.43
C PRO A 274 -38.73 32.66 37.96
N ASN A 275 -39.14 33.77 37.33
CA ASN A 275 -38.81 34.16 35.95
C ASN A 275 -38.46 35.66 35.93
N MET A 276 -37.42 36.04 35.19
CA MET A 276 -36.84 37.38 35.12
C MET A 276 -37.40 38.22 33.96
N GLY A 277 -37.96 37.58 32.94
CA GLY A 277 -38.53 38.15 31.73
C GLY A 277 -38.41 37.14 30.60
N GLY A 278 -39.12 37.36 29.48
CA GLY A 278 -39.03 36.51 28.29
C GLY A 278 -39.02 34.99 28.58
N LEU A 279 -38.28 34.25 27.75
CA LEU A 279 -37.82 32.89 28.03
C LEU A 279 -36.57 32.91 28.91
N ASP A 280 -36.57 32.11 29.99
CA ASP A 280 -35.43 31.91 30.88
C ASP A 280 -34.95 30.46 30.87
N PHE A 281 -33.65 30.22 31.06
CA PHE A 281 -33.10 28.88 31.28
C PHE A 281 -33.45 28.31 32.66
N TYR A 282 -33.85 27.04 32.67
CA TYR A 282 -34.05 26.21 33.85
C TYR A 282 -33.23 24.92 33.74
N LYS A 283 -32.87 24.38 34.91
CA LYS A 283 -32.24 23.06 35.07
C LYS A 283 -33.12 22.17 35.93
N THR A 284 -33.18 20.89 35.59
CA THR A 284 -33.78 19.84 36.43
C THR A 284 -32.99 18.54 36.30
N SER A 285 -33.19 17.60 37.22
CA SER A 285 -32.58 16.28 37.22
C SER A 285 -33.62 15.18 37.36
N ARG A 286 -33.38 14.04 36.72
CA ARG A 286 -34.20 12.83 36.91
C ARG A 286 -34.13 12.36 38.36
N THR A 287 -35.25 11.96 38.94
CA THR A 287 -35.30 11.43 40.33
C THR A 287 -35.03 9.93 40.40
N GLY A 288 -35.06 9.24 39.26
CA GLY A 288 -35.04 7.77 39.17
C GLY A 288 -36.39 7.11 39.49
N GLN A 289 -37.44 7.89 39.79
CA GLN A 289 -38.80 7.40 40.01
C GLN A 289 -39.65 7.57 38.74
N LYS A 290 -40.66 6.72 38.60
CA LYS A 290 -41.68 6.85 37.56
C LYS A 290 -42.99 7.38 38.15
N ASP A 291 -43.76 8.11 37.36
CA ASP A 291 -45.12 8.49 37.70
C ASP A 291 -46.12 7.35 37.41
N ARG A 292 -47.43 7.61 37.65
CA ARG A 292 -48.50 6.62 37.44
C ARG A 292 -48.67 6.21 35.97
N GLU A 293 -48.21 7.03 35.04
CA GLU A 293 -48.27 6.82 33.60
C GLU A 293 -46.94 6.21 33.07
N GLY A 294 -45.99 5.91 33.96
CA GLY A 294 -44.69 5.32 33.60
C GLY A 294 -43.65 6.33 33.10
N ARG A 295 -43.92 7.64 33.20
CA ARG A 295 -42.98 8.71 32.82
C ARG A 295 -41.93 8.94 33.89
N ASP A 296 -40.74 9.37 33.49
CA ASP A 296 -39.72 9.77 34.47
C ASP A 296 -40.16 10.99 35.27
N ARG A 297 -40.04 10.90 36.60
CA ARG A 297 -40.24 12.03 37.49
C ARG A 297 -38.99 12.91 37.50
N TRP A 298 -39.21 14.21 37.53
CA TRP A 298 -38.13 15.20 37.56
C TRP A 298 -38.16 15.96 38.89
N THR A 299 -37.00 16.45 39.30
CA THR A 299 -36.94 17.43 40.38
C THR A 299 -37.67 18.72 39.97
N LYS A 300 -38.07 19.55 40.94
CA LYS A 300 -38.62 20.87 40.63
C LYS A 300 -37.60 21.67 39.79
N PRO A 301 -37.98 22.19 38.61
CA PRO A 301 -37.08 23.02 37.81
C PRO A 301 -36.54 24.22 38.59
N GLN A 302 -35.25 24.48 38.44
CA GLN A 302 -34.53 25.57 39.08
C GLN A 302 -34.06 26.55 38.00
N GLN A 303 -34.47 27.82 38.12
CA GLN A 303 -34.04 28.88 37.22
C GLN A 303 -32.52 29.07 37.33
N LEU A 304 -31.82 29.18 36.20
CA LEU A 304 -30.41 29.57 36.22
C LEU A 304 -30.27 31.05 36.65
N PRO A 305 -29.27 31.40 37.46
CA PRO A 305 -29.15 32.75 37.98
C PRO A 305 -28.61 33.73 36.91
N ALA A 306 -28.82 35.02 37.15
CA ALA A 306 -28.01 36.05 36.49
C ALA A 306 -26.50 35.79 36.76
N PRO A 307 -25.59 36.04 35.81
CA PRO A 307 -25.83 36.74 34.54
C PRO A 307 -26.29 35.84 33.37
N ILE A 308 -26.54 34.54 33.57
CA ILE A 308 -26.97 33.64 32.48
C ILE A 308 -28.34 34.04 31.96
N ASN A 309 -29.32 34.15 32.86
CA ASN A 309 -30.64 34.70 32.53
C ASN A 309 -30.68 36.23 32.65
N THR A 310 -31.52 36.83 31.82
CA THR A 310 -31.72 38.26 31.67
C THR A 310 -33.22 38.60 31.72
N LYS A 311 -33.61 39.80 31.26
CA LYS A 311 -35.04 40.16 31.09
C LYS A 311 -35.56 39.88 29.67
N GLU A 312 -34.65 39.57 28.75
CA GLU A 312 -34.92 39.29 27.35
C GLU A 312 -35.09 37.78 27.15
N ASP A 313 -35.25 37.31 25.90
CA ASP A 313 -35.30 35.88 25.60
C ASP A 313 -33.90 35.25 25.65
N ASP A 314 -33.73 34.29 26.56
CA ASP A 314 -32.56 33.44 26.74
C ASP A 314 -32.93 31.99 26.41
N GLN A 315 -32.37 31.46 25.30
CA GLN A 315 -32.78 30.16 24.74
C GLN A 315 -31.64 29.38 24.04
N PHE A 316 -31.89 28.09 23.79
CA PHE A 316 -30.95 27.17 23.12
C PHE A 316 -29.61 26.98 23.83
N ILE A 317 -29.62 26.38 25.01
CA ILE A 317 -28.40 26.07 25.77
C ILE A 317 -27.79 24.73 25.34
N THR A 318 -26.47 24.66 25.26
CA THR A 318 -25.73 23.42 25.01
C THR A 318 -24.40 23.42 25.77
N LEU A 319 -23.89 22.22 26.09
CA LEU A 319 -22.63 22.02 26.81
C LEU A 319 -21.84 20.88 26.16
N PRO A 320 -20.50 20.96 26.12
CA PRO A 320 -19.66 19.80 25.84
C PRO A 320 -19.73 18.80 27.00
N ALA A 321 -19.20 17.60 26.79
CA ALA A 321 -19.21 16.54 27.80
C ALA A 321 -18.43 16.92 29.08
N SER A 322 -17.48 17.86 28.98
CA SER A 322 -16.74 18.41 30.11
C SER A 322 -17.58 19.29 31.03
N GLY A 323 -18.67 19.90 30.54
CA GLY A 323 -19.56 20.76 31.34
C GLY A 323 -18.90 22.00 31.95
N ASP A 324 -17.74 22.45 31.44
CA ASP A 324 -17.02 23.66 31.88
C ASP A 324 -17.47 24.95 31.18
N VAL A 325 -18.10 24.81 30.02
CA VAL A 325 -18.56 25.93 29.22
C VAL A 325 -19.98 25.68 28.72
N VAL A 326 -20.82 26.70 28.74
CA VAL A 326 -22.13 26.70 28.08
C VAL A 326 -22.05 27.53 26.81
N TYR A 327 -22.72 27.09 25.76
CA TYR A 327 -23.09 27.93 24.64
C TYR A 327 -24.60 28.16 24.68
N PHE A 328 -25.03 29.37 24.38
CA PHE A 328 -26.44 29.70 24.38
C PHE A 328 -26.75 30.86 23.45
N SER A 329 -28.03 31.02 23.08
CA SER A 329 -28.51 32.17 22.32
C SER A 329 -29.23 33.14 23.24
N SER A 330 -29.06 34.44 23.02
CA SER A 330 -29.74 35.46 23.81
C SER A 330 -29.99 36.73 23.01
N ARG A 331 -31.09 37.43 23.31
CA ARG A 331 -31.37 38.78 22.78
C ARG A 331 -30.76 39.89 23.63
N ARG A 332 -29.93 39.54 24.61
CA ARG A 332 -29.34 40.48 25.56
C ARG A 332 -28.50 41.56 24.87
N ARG A 333 -28.61 42.79 25.38
CA ARG A 333 -27.85 43.98 24.92
C ARG A 333 -27.01 44.62 26.03
N ASP A 334 -26.95 43.96 27.19
CA ASP A 334 -26.18 44.38 28.37
C ASP A 334 -24.66 44.15 28.23
N LEU A 335 -24.24 43.36 27.22
CA LEU A 335 -22.84 43.11 26.89
C LEU A 335 -22.41 43.89 25.61
N PRO A 336 -21.15 44.34 25.52
CA PRO A 336 -20.64 45.06 24.35
C PRO A 336 -20.53 44.14 23.13
N ASN A 337 -20.53 44.74 21.94
CA ASN A 337 -20.33 44.06 20.65
C ASN A 337 -21.39 43.01 20.31
N TRP A 338 -22.67 43.23 20.66
CA TRP A 338 -23.76 42.48 20.03
C TRP A 338 -23.88 42.84 18.54
N GLN A 339 -24.21 41.88 17.68
CA GLN A 339 -24.23 42.06 16.23
C GLN A 339 -25.65 42.07 15.66
N GLY A 340 -26.51 41.15 16.13
CA GLY A 340 -27.82 40.90 15.55
C GLY A 340 -28.96 40.92 16.58
N ASP A 341 -30.09 40.30 16.22
CA ASP A 341 -31.27 40.21 17.08
C ASP A 341 -31.19 39.06 18.07
N LEU A 342 -30.62 37.93 17.66
CA LEU A 342 -30.33 36.77 18.51
C LEU A 342 -28.87 36.38 18.20
N ASP A 343 -28.02 36.43 19.22
CA ASP A 343 -26.57 36.18 19.12
C ASP A 343 -26.20 34.93 19.94
N VAL A 344 -25.12 34.25 19.52
CA VAL A 344 -24.50 33.14 20.27
C VAL A 344 -23.47 33.66 21.27
N PHE A 345 -23.61 33.20 22.51
CA PHE A 345 -22.73 33.48 23.63
C PHE A 345 -22.06 32.21 24.14
N MET A 346 -20.90 32.39 24.76
CA MET A 346 -20.18 31.35 25.50
C MET A 346 -20.04 31.81 26.94
N ALA A 347 -20.27 30.94 27.93
CA ALA A 347 -19.96 31.24 29.31
C ALA A 347 -19.16 30.14 29.99
N PHE A 348 -18.14 30.55 30.75
CA PHE A 348 -17.41 29.67 31.65
C PHE A 348 -18.22 29.48 32.92
N ILE A 349 -18.43 28.22 33.30
CA ILE A 349 -19.21 27.83 34.48
C ILE A 349 -18.43 26.82 35.35
N PRO A 350 -18.70 26.76 36.67
CA PRO A 350 -18.14 25.71 37.52
C PRO A 350 -18.61 24.30 37.05
N LYS A 351 -17.69 23.36 36.79
CA LYS A 351 -18.00 21.97 36.38
C LYS A 351 -18.82 21.27 37.46
N PHE A 352 -19.89 20.58 37.07
CA PHE A 352 -20.87 19.99 38.00
C PHE A 352 -21.08 18.46 37.83
N PHE A 353 -20.53 17.83 36.79
CA PHE A 353 -20.46 16.38 36.61
C PHE A 353 -19.18 15.99 35.83
N ARG A 354 -18.74 14.73 35.94
CA ARG A 354 -17.59 14.18 35.21
C ARG A 354 -18.02 12.90 34.49
N VAL A 355 -17.61 12.73 33.25
CA VAL A 355 -17.85 11.51 32.46
C VAL A 355 -16.53 10.96 31.96
N VAL A 356 -16.40 9.63 31.84
CA VAL A 356 -15.18 9.01 31.31
C VAL A 356 -15.35 8.73 29.82
N ASN A 357 -14.46 9.26 29.00
CA ASN A 357 -14.37 8.97 27.58
C ASN A 357 -13.50 7.72 27.36
N VAL A 358 -14.10 6.63 26.88
CA VAL A 358 -13.40 5.41 26.46
C VAL A 358 -13.22 5.45 24.95
N ILE A 359 -11.98 5.53 24.49
CA ILE A 359 -11.59 5.58 23.09
C ILE A 359 -10.96 4.23 22.71
N VAL A 360 -11.43 3.64 21.61
CA VAL A 360 -10.92 2.38 21.08
C VAL A 360 -10.48 2.55 19.63
N ASP A 361 -9.27 2.07 19.34
CA ASP A 361 -8.76 1.90 17.97
C ASP A 361 -8.44 0.43 17.69
N VAL A 362 -8.38 0.08 16.41
CA VAL A 362 -8.05 -1.26 15.95
C VAL A 362 -6.87 -1.15 14.99
N ILE A 363 -5.80 -1.88 15.27
CA ILE A 363 -4.57 -1.85 14.46
C ILE A 363 -4.11 -3.25 14.07
N ASP A 364 -3.29 -3.34 13.04
CA ASP A 364 -2.61 -4.55 12.64
C ASP A 364 -1.39 -4.82 13.56
N GLU A 365 -1.27 -6.06 14.05
CA GLU A 365 -0.26 -6.48 15.02
C GLU A 365 1.17 -6.25 14.50
N CYS A 366 1.40 -6.38 13.19
CA CYS A 366 2.74 -6.27 12.65
C CYS A 366 3.10 -4.85 12.21
N THR A 367 2.20 -4.19 11.50
CA THR A 367 2.47 -2.90 10.84
C THR A 367 2.09 -1.70 11.69
N GLY A 368 1.22 -1.90 12.70
CA GLY A 368 0.65 -0.82 13.51
C GLY A 368 -0.36 0.06 12.77
N LEU A 369 -0.74 -0.31 11.54
CA LEU A 369 -1.72 0.43 10.73
C LEU A 369 -3.15 0.17 11.20
N HIS A 370 -4.02 1.18 11.09
CA HIS A 370 -5.43 1.03 11.43
C HIS A 370 -6.14 0.00 10.54
N VAL A 371 -6.93 -0.85 11.17
CA VAL A 371 -7.68 -1.93 10.53
C VAL A 371 -9.17 -1.58 10.51
N PRO A 372 -9.82 -1.54 9.34
CA PRO A 372 -11.27 -1.41 9.26
C PRO A 372 -11.96 -2.58 9.98
N ALA A 373 -12.83 -2.25 10.93
CA ALA A 373 -13.52 -3.21 11.78
C ALA A 373 -14.82 -2.62 12.33
N ALA A 374 -15.84 -3.47 12.52
CA ALA A 374 -16.98 -3.13 13.37
C ALA A 374 -16.55 -3.31 14.83
N VAL A 375 -16.64 -2.25 15.62
CA VAL A 375 -16.27 -2.23 17.03
C VAL A 375 -17.52 -2.10 17.88
N THR A 376 -17.86 -3.15 18.62
CA THR A 376 -18.95 -3.16 19.57
C THR A 376 -18.41 -2.92 20.98
N LEU A 377 -18.92 -1.89 21.65
CA LEU A 377 -18.67 -1.60 23.05
C LEU A 377 -19.90 -1.97 23.87
N LYS A 378 -19.80 -3.01 24.70
CA LYS A 378 -20.89 -3.51 25.54
C LYS A 378 -20.60 -3.24 27.01
N ASN A 379 -21.51 -2.55 27.68
CA ASN A 379 -21.52 -2.41 29.14
C ASN A 379 -21.93 -3.76 29.75
N ASN A 380 -21.02 -4.42 30.48
CA ASN A 380 -21.27 -5.74 31.05
C ASN A 380 -22.29 -5.74 32.19
N LYS A 381 -22.61 -4.56 32.75
CA LYS A 381 -23.56 -4.40 33.84
C LYS A 381 -24.97 -4.14 33.35
N THR A 382 -25.15 -3.14 32.49
CA THR A 382 -26.48 -2.76 31.98
C THR A 382 -26.91 -3.60 30.78
N GLY A 383 -25.95 -4.28 30.13
CA GLY A 383 -26.18 -4.99 28.88
C GLY A 383 -26.22 -4.09 27.64
N LYS A 384 -26.27 -2.76 27.84
CA LYS A 384 -26.30 -1.77 26.76
C LYS A 384 -25.04 -1.89 25.91
N SER A 385 -25.19 -1.86 24.59
CA SER A 385 -24.07 -1.89 23.66
C SER A 385 -24.27 -0.92 22.51
N GLY A 386 -23.19 -0.34 22.03
CA GLY A 386 -23.15 0.41 20.77
C GLY A 386 -22.13 -0.21 19.83
N THR A 387 -22.41 -0.21 18.53
CA THR A 387 -21.47 -0.66 17.51
C THR A 387 -21.19 0.48 16.55
N ASP A 388 -19.91 0.81 16.39
CA ASP A 388 -19.43 1.74 15.37
C ASP A 388 -18.57 1.00 14.35
N THR A 389 -18.46 1.55 13.15
CA THR A 389 -17.58 0.99 12.11
C THR A 389 -16.36 1.88 11.93
N LEU A 390 -15.18 1.32 12.19
CA LEU A 390 -13.91 1.96 11.88
C LEU A 390 -13.56 1.75 10.41
N THR A 391 -13.01 2.79 9.82
CA THR A 391 -12.56 2.83 8.42
C THR A 391 -11.11 3.36 8.38
N LEU A 392 -10.55 3.47 7.18
CA LEU A 392 -9.21 4.06 7.02
C LEU A 392 -9.17 5.56 7.36
N THR A 393 -10.32 6.24 7.35
CA THR A 393 -10.44 7.66 7.73
C THR A 393 -11.01 7.84 9.13
N THR A 394 -11.84 6.90 9.59
CA THR A 394 -12.42 6.88 10.95
C THR A 394 -11.67 5.83 11.76
N THR A 395 -10.54 6.22 12.36
CA THR A 395 -9.58 5.30 12.96
C THR A 395 -9.86 4.94 14.41
N GLU A 396 -10.75 5.69 15.07
CA GLU A 396 -11.11 5.51 16.47
C GLU A 396 -12.63 5.64 16.64
N THR A 397 -13.17 4.90 17.61
CA THR A 397 -14.53 5.09 18.15
C THR A 397 -14.42 5.47 19.62
N SER A 398 -15.43 6.14 20.15
CA SER A 398 -15.46 6.52 21.55
C SER A 398 -16.86 6.46 22.14
N ILE A 399 -16.94 6.09 23.42
CA ILE A 399 -18.16 6.23 24.23
C ILE A 399 -17.87 7.08 25.46
N TYR A 400 -18.91 7.77 25.94
CA TYR A 400 -18.86 8.46 27.22
C TYR A 400 -19.66 7.66 28.24
N VAL A 401 -18.96 7.21 29.28
CA VAL A 401 -19.53 6.44 30.39
C VAL A 401 -20.13 7.42 31.39
N ASN A 402 -21.47 7.41 31.47
CA ASN A 402 -22.26 8.31 32.30
C ASN A 402 -22.75 7.63 33.59
N ASP A 403 -23.45 8.37 34.46
CA ASP A 403 -23.89 7.86 35.76
C ASP A 403 -24.78 6.61 35.66
N ALA A 404 -25.63 6.54 34.63
CA ALA A 404 -26.55 5.42 34.43
C ALA A 404 -25.81 4.13 34.02
N ASP A 405 -24.64 4.23 33.39
CA ASP A 405 -23.80 3.08 33.03
C ASP A 405 -23.27 2.33 34.25
N TYR A 406 -23.13 3.02 35.38
CA TYR A 406 -22.74 2.45 36.67
C TYR A 406 -23.90 1.76 37.41
N GLY A 407 -25.14 1.90 36.91
CA GLY A 407 -26.38 1.42 37.53
C GLY A 407 -27.13 2.53 38.29
N VAL A 408 -28.40 2.27 38.63
CA VAL A 408 -29.28 3.24 39.30
C VAL A 408 -29.64 2.82 40.73
N GLY A 409 -29.86 3.81 41.60
CA GLY A 409 -30.29 3.58 42.99
C GLY A 409 -29.34 2.68 43.77
N ALA A 410 -29.89 1.68 44.47
CA ALA A 410 -29.12 0.72 45.27
C ALA A 410 -28.23 -0.22 44.43
N ALA A 411 -28.42 -0.27 43.11
CA ALA A 411 -27.63 -1.11 42.21
C ALA A 411 -26.43 -0.37 41.58
N LYS A 412 -26.19 0.91 41.92
CA LYS A 412 -25.04 1.69 41.43
C LYS A 412 -23.71 1.14 42.00
N SER A 413 -22.63 1.14 41.20
CA SER A 413 -21.27 0.68 41.55
C SER A 413 -20.25 1.75 41.21
N ASP A 414 -19.14 1.83 41.94
CA ASP A 414 -18.04 2.76 41.66
C ASP A 414 -17.24 2.38 40.40
N GLN A 415 -17.50 1.20 39.83
CA GLN A 415 -16.83 0.69 38.65
C GLN A 415 -17.78 -0.10 37.76
N VAL A 416 -17.54 -0.02 36.45
CA VAL A 416 -18.19 -0.83 35.41
C VAL A 416 -17.15 -1.37 34.42
N THR A 417 -17.38 -2.57 33.91
CA THR A 417 -16.52 -3.17 32.86
C THR A 417 -17.25 -3.13 31.53
N TYR A 418 -16.55 -2.66 30.50
CA TYR A 418 -16.97 -2.79 29.10
C TYR A 418 -16.23 -3.94 28.43
N THR A 419 -16.93 -4.67 27.56
CA THR A 419 -16.30 -5.56 26.58
C THR A 419 -16.25 -4.82 25.24
N ALA A 420 -15.06 -4.59 24.72
CA ALA A 420 -14.84 -4.05 23.39
C ALA A 420 -14.51 -5.20 22.44
N THR A 421 -15.35 -5.43 21.44
CA THR A 421 -15.19 -6.49 20.44
C THR A 421 -14.98 -5.86 19.07
N ALA A 422 -13.85 -6.15 18.42
CA ALA A 422 -13.62 -5.77 17.04
C ALA A 422 -13.82 -6.97 16.11
N VAL A 423 -14.63 -6.79 15.07
CA VAL A 423 -14.86 -7.78 14.02
C VAL A 423 -14.37 -7.21 12.69
N SER A 424 -13.37 -7.86 12.10
CA SER A 424 -12.89 -7.57 10.76
C SER A 424 -13.24 -8.73 9.81
N PRO A 425 -13.78 -8.46 8.61
CA PRO A 425 -14.00 -9.50 7.60
C PRO A 425 -12.71 -10.24 7.23
N THR A 426 -11.56 -9.58 7.31
CA THR A 426 -10.25 -10.12 6.94
C THR A 426 -9.64 -10.95 8.06
N TYR A 427 -9.72 -10.48 9.31
CA TYR A 427 -8.96 -11.05 10.42
C TYR A 427 -9.79 -11.79 11.48
N GLY A 428 -11.12 -11.76 11.36
CA GLY A 428 -12.04 -12.32 12.34
C GLY A 428 -12.27 -11.38 13.52
N GLU A 429 -12.54 -11.98 14.68
CA GLU A 429 -13.00 -11.28 15.88
C GLU A 429 -11.96 -11.30 17.00
N ARG A 430 -11.83 -10.19 17.74
CA ARG A 430 -11.06 -10.12 18.98
C ARG A 430 -11.75 -9.20 19.99
N SER A 431 -11.77 -9.62 21.25
CA SER A 431 -12.33 -8.83 22.36
C SER A 431 -11.29 -8.49 23.42
N ILE A 432 -11.46 -7.32 24.04
CA ILE A 432 -10.75 -6.90 25.24
C ILE A 432 -11.74 -6.39 26.29
N THR A 433 -11.35 -6.41 27.55
CA THR A 433 -12.11 -5.80 28.64
C THR A 433 -11.52 -4.44 29.02
N ILE A 434 -12.40 -3.50 29.34
CA ILE A 434 -12.05 -2.13 29.70
C ILE A 434 -12.76 -1.81 31.02
N ASP A 435 -11.98 -1.66 32.07
CA ASP A 435 -12.48 -1.29 33.38
C ASP A 435 -12.55 0.23 33.52
N VAL A 436 -13.73 0.73 33.89
CA VAL A 436 -14.03 2.16 33.99
C VAL A 436 -14.51 2.48 35.39
N THR A 437 -13.80 3.36 36.09
CA THR A 437 -14.14 3.82 37.45
C THR A 437 -14.95 5.12 37.37
N ASP A 438 -16.01 5.23 38.17
CA ASP A 438 -16.81 6.45 38.32
C ASP A 438 -15.87 7.57 38.82
N PRO A 439 -15.69 8.64 38.03
CA PRO A 439 -14.79 9.73 38.38
C PRO A 439 -15.34 10.59 39.54
N GLY A 440 -16.58 10.35 39.98
CA GLY A 440 -17.27 11.10 41.01
C GLY A 440 -17.49 12.56 40.63
N LYS A 441 -17.94 13.35 41.60
CA LYS A 441 -17.99 14.81 41.47
C LYS A 441 -16.68 15.41 42.00
N THR A 442 -16.13 16.42 41.32
CA THR A 442 -14.96 17.17 41.82
C THR A 442 -15.16 18.66 41.61
N PHE A 443 -14.74 19.45 42.60
CA PHE A 443 -14.68 20.91 42.53
C PHE A 443 -13.23 21.43 42.38
N ASP A 444 -12.24 20.52 42.45
CA ASP A 444 -10.82 20.82 42.23
C ASP A 444 -10.51 20.89 40.72
N GLN A 445 -10.27 22.11 40.22
CA GLN A 445 -9.95 22.38 38.81
C GLN A 445 -8.75 21.56 38.29
N ASN A 446 -7.75 21.29 39.13
CA ASN A 446 -6.56 20.53 38.71
C ASN A 446 -6.87 19.03 38.54
N LYS A 447 -7.95 18.54 39.15
CA LYS A 447 -8.39 17.14 39.05
C LYS A 447 -9.50 16.94 38.04
N GLN A 448 -10.11 18.00 37.50
CA GLN A 448 -11.27 17.90 36.61
C GLN A 448 -11.01 16.98 35.40
N ASP A 449 -9.84 17.11 34.77
CA ASP A 449 -9.49 16.32 33.57
C ASP A 449 -8.62 15.08 33.87
N SER A 450 -8.33 14.82 35.14
CA SER A 450 -7.55 13.65 35.54
C SER A 450 -8.36 12.36 35.43
N ASN A 451 -7.87 11.33 34.73
CA ASN A 451 -8.49 10.01 34.61
C ASN A 451 -9.87 9.96 33.91
N ILE A 452 -10.23 10.96 33.11
CA ILE A 452 -11.51 10.96 32.34
C ILE A 452 -11.34 10.51 30.89
N VAL A 453 -10.16 10.04 30.48
CA VAL A 453 -9.91 9.46 29.15
C VAL A 453 -9.20 8.12 29.29
N ILE A 454 -9.76 7.07 28.70
CA ILE A 454 -9.17 5.73 28.63
C ILE A 454 -8.99 5.40 27.15
N ARG A 455 -7.76 5.16 26.71
CA ARG A 455 -7.45 4.68 25.35
C ARG A 455 -7.09 3.20 25.37
N LYS A 456 -7.69 2.42 24.47
CA LYS A 456 -7.43 0.98 24.32
C LYS A 456 -7.32 0.60 22.85
N THR A 457 -6.38 -0.29 22.55
CA THR A 457 -6.11 -0.75 21.20
C THR A 457 -6.39 -2.24 21.07
N ILE A 458 -7.16 -2.62 20.06
CA ILE A 458 -7.38 -4.02 19.70
C ILE A 458 -6.46 -4.36 18.51
N MET A 459 -5.54 -5.31 18.72
CA MET A 459 -4.65 -5.77 17.65
C MET A 459 -5.29 -6.91 16.86
N LEU A 460 -5.46 -6.76 15.55
CA LEU A 460 -5.84 -7.80 14.59
C LEU A 460 -4.66 -8.10 13.65
N GLY A 461 -4.79 -9.05 12.72
CA GLY A 461 -3.68 -9.46 11.86
C GLY A 461 -2.74 -10.49 12.50
N ARG A 462 -1.81 -11.03 11.70
CA ARG A 462 -0.80 -12.03 12.10
C ARG A 462 0.52 -11.78 11.38
N ARG A 463 1.60 -12.42 11.83
CA ARG A 463 2.87 -12.42 11.06
C ARG A 463 2.70 -13.14 9.71
N PRO A 464 3.39 -12.68 8.65
CA PRO A 464 3.47 -13.39 7.38
C PRO A 464 4.06 -14.79 7.58
N THR A 465 3.65 -15.72 6.73
CA THR A 465 4.18 -17.09 6.76
C THR A 465 4.88 -17.41 5.46
N LEU A 466 5.97 -18.18 5.56
CA LEU A 466 6.70 -18.74 4.44
C LEU A 466 6.98 -20.21 4.74
N THR A 467 6.70 -21.08 3.78
CA THR A 467 7.03 -22.51 3.87
C THR A 467 7.60 -23.00 2.54
N ALA A 468 8.58 -23.92 2.60
CA ALA A 468 9.16 -24.54 1.42
C ALA A 468 8.49 -25.90 1.15
N GLN A 469 7.86 -26.04 -0.01
CA GLN A 469 7.41 -27.32 -0.54
C GLN A 469 8.43 -27.83 -1.56
N ILE A 470 9.09 -28.92 -1.20
CA ILE A 470 10.18 -29.51 -1.99
C ILE A 470 9.80 -30.95 -2.33
N GLY A 471 9.84 -31.30 -3.62
CA GLY A 471 9.68 -32.68 -4.07
C GLY A 471 10.88 -33.56 -3.70
N PRO A 472 10.76 -34.89 -3.77
CA PRO A 472 11.93 -35.76 -3.62
C PRO A 472 12.90 -35.55 -4.79
N SER A 473 14.21 -35.45 -4.50
CA SER A 473 15.25 -35.51 -5.52
C SER A 473 15.28 -36.89 -6.19
N GLU A 474 15.87 -37.01 -7.38
CA GLU A 474 16.02 -38.29 -8.08
C GLU A 474 16.84 -39.29 -7.26
N GLU A 475 17.84 -38.81 -6.52
CA GLU A 475 18.56 -39.64 -5.54
C GLU A 475 17.64 -40.13 -4.40
N ALA A 476 16.84 -39.24 -3.80
CA ALA A 476 15.93 -39.61 -2.73
C ALA A 476 14.85 -40.59 -3.21
N LYS A 477 14.33 -40.42 -4.44
CA LYS A 477 13.41 -41.39 -5.08
C LYS A 477 14.07 -42.76 -5.21
N ARG A 478 15.31 -42.81 -5.73
CA ARG A 478 16.08 -44.05 -5.91
C ARG A 478 16.34 -44.77 -4.58
N LYS A 479 16.69 -44.02 -3.52
CA LYS A 479 16.93 -44.57 -2.18
C LYS A 479 15.65 -44.80 -1.34
N ASN A 480 14.47 -44.53 -1.90
CA ASN A 480 13.19 -44.49 -1.16
C ASN A 480 13.28 -43.68 0.15
N SER A 481 13.91 -42.51 0.09
CA SER A 481 14.22 -41.65 1.23
C SER A 481 13.19 -40.53 1.41
N SER A 482 12.88 -40.20 2.67
CA SER A 482 12.04 -39.07 3.05
C SER A 482 12.77 -37.72 3.03
N TRP A 483 14.07 -37.69 2.72
CA TRP A 483 14.87 -36.47 2.69
C TRP A 483 14.33 -35.47 1.65
N ARG A 484 14.30 -34.18 2.00
CA ARG A 484 13.84 -33.07 1.15
C ARG A 484 14.83 -31.92 1.21
N GLY A 485 15.27 -31.47 0.04
CA GLY A 485 16.28 -30.45 -0.14
C GLY A 485 16.78 -30.47 -1.58
N LEU A 486 17.77 -29.63 -1.88
CA LEU A 486 18.39 -29.58 -3.20
C LEU A 486 19.54 -30.58 -3.28
N VAL A 487 19.50 -31.49 -4.25
CA VAL A 487 20.66 -32.30 -4.65
C VAL A 487 21.22 -31.75 -5.96
N LEU A 488 22.50 -31.41 -5.96
CA LEU A 488 23.25 -31.00 -7.14
C LEU A 488 23.99 -32.21 -7.71
N GLU A 489 23.58 -32.69 -8.88
CA GLU A 489 24.22 -33.82 -9.57
C GLU A 489 25.28 -33.30 -10.56
N GLU A 490 26.53 -33.69 -10.40
CA GLU A 490 27.59 -33.39 -11.38
C GLU A 490 27.67 -34.48 -12.45
N ARG A 491 27.55 -34.11 -13.72
CA ARG A 491 27.72 -35.01 -14.86
C ARG A 491 28.91 -34.59 -15.71
N ALA A 492 29.78 -35.55 -16.03
CA ALA A 492 30.85 -35.34 -16.99
C ALA A 492 30.25 -34.94 -18.35
N THR A 493 30.60 -33.74 -18.80
CA THR A 493 30.14 -33.14 -20.05
C THR A 493 31.32 -32.67 -20.86
N VAL A 494 31.26 -32.88 -22.16
CA VAL A 494 32.20 -32.32 -23.13
C VAL A 494 31.39 -31.43 -24.06
N ILE A 495 31.68 -30.13 -24.06
CA ILE A 495 30.99 -29.17 -24.91
C ILE A 495 31.99 -28.47 -25.81
N LEU A 496 31.72 -28.52 -27.11
CA LEU A 496 32.53 -27.84 -28.11
C LEU A 496 31.84 -26.55 -28.58
N TYR A 497 32.55 -25.43 -28.45
CA TYR A 497 32.09 -24.09 -28.77
C TYR A 497 32.76 -23.57 -30.05
N PRO A 498 32.02 -23.37 -31.14
CA PRO A 498 32.59 -22.90 -32.40
C PRO A 498 33.10 -21.45 -32.27
N LEU A 499 34.15 -21.12 -33.02
CA LEU A 499 34.69 -19.75 -33.10
C LEU A 499 34.30 -19.13 -34.43
N LEU A 500 33.51 -18.06 -34.37
CA LEU A 500 33.12 -17.28 -35.54
C LEU A 500 34.20 -16.21 -35.81
N PRO A 501 34.85 -16.18 -36.99
CA PRO A 501 35.94 -15.23 -37.27
C PRO A 501 35.44 -13.85 -37.72
N TYR A 502 34.30 -13.39 -37.18
CA TYR A 502 33.67 -12.12 -37.53
C TYR A 502 33.57 -11.19 -36.33
N ILE A 503 33.62 -9.88 -36.59
CA ILE A 503 33.28 -8.83 -35.62
C ILE A 503 32.16 -8.00 -36.23
N PHE A 504 31.00 -7.96 -35.59
CA PHE A 504 29.83 -7.22 -36.09
C PHE A 504 29.79 -5.80 -35.52
N PHE A 505 29.25 -4.87 -36.32
CA PHE A 505 29.17 -3.47 -35.98
C PHE A 505 27.74 -2.95 -36.04
N ASP A 506 27.41 -2.07 -35.10
CA ASP A 506 26.15 -1.36 -35.10
C ASP A 506 26.13 -0.33 -36.26
N LEU A 507 24.92 0.10 -36.65
CA LEU A 507 24.72 0.94 -37.84
C LEU A 507 25.56 2.24 -37.75
N ASN A 508 26.31 2.52 -38.82
CA ASN A 508 27.22 3.65 -38.96
C ASN A 508 28.35 3.71 -37.91
N GLN A 509 28.59 2.62 -37.17
CA GLN A 509 29.67 2.56 -36.17
C GLN A 509 30.92 1.88 -36.71
N SER A 510 32.07 2.36 -36.24
CA SER A 510 33.39 1.75 -36.44
C SER A 510 34.14 1.53 -35.11
N THR A 511 33.38 1.43 -34.01
CA THR A 511 33.85 1.09 -32.67
C THR A 511 33.31 -0.28 -32.28
N PHE A 512 33.98 -0.96 -31.34
CA PHE A 512 33.46 -2.21 -30.79
C PHE A 512 32.14 -1.95 -30.08
N ALA A 513 31.13 -2.76 -30.36
CA ALA A 513 29.91 -2.75 -29.59
C ALA A 513 30.20 -3.13 -28.12
N SER A 514 29.43 -2.57 -27.19
CA SER A 514 29.63 -2.74 -25.74
C SER A 514 29.60 -4.18 -25.26
N ARG A 515 28.98 -5.08 -26.03
CA ARG A 515 28.89 -6.52 -25.78
C ARG A 515 30.22 -7.26 -25.92
N TYR A 516 31.17 -6.76 -26.72
CA TYR A 516 32.49 -7.40 -26.86
C TYR A 516 33.38 -7.13 -25.64
N THR A 517 34.04 -8.17 -25.14
CA THR A 517 35.02 -8.04 -24.06
C THR A 517 36.37 -7.63 -24.63
N ILE A 518 36.68 -6.34 -24.56
CA ILE A 518 37.90 -5.73 -25.12
C ILE A 518 38.80 -5.25 -23.98
N PHE A 519 40.06 -5.70 -23.97
CA PHE A 519 41.05 -5.21 -23.02
C PHE A 519 41.50 -3.80 -23.37
N ARG A 520 41.73 -2.99 -22.33
CA ARG A 520 42.13 -1.59 -22.46
C ARG A 520 43.64 -1.40 -22.40
N SER A 521 44.38 -2.42 -21.99
CA SER A 521 45.85 -2.37 -21.92
C SER A 521 46.49 -3.75 -22.09
N PRO A 522 47.76 -3.82 -22.53
CA PRO A 522 48.49 -5.08 -22.68
C PRO A 522 48.63 -5.89 -21.38
N SER A 523 48.67 -5.26 -20.21
CA SER A 523 48.79 -5.97 -18.93
C SER A 523 47.62 -6.91 -18.67
N GLN A 524 46.43 -6.61 -19.18
CA GLN A 524 45.25 -7.46 -19.04
C GLN A 524 45.34 -8.77 -19.83
N THR A 525 46.31 -8.91 -20.74
CA THR A 525 46.59 -10.19 -21.42
C THR A 525 47.29 -11.19 -20.50
N GLN A 526 47.89 -10.73 -19.40
CA GLN A 526 48.60 -11.61 -18.46
C GLN A 526 47.64 -12.58 -17.78
N GLY A 527 47.93 -13.88 -17.88
CA GLY A 527 47.11 -14.93 -17.30
C GLY A 527 45.85 -15.29 -18.10
N PHE A 528 45.60 -14.66 -19.24
CA PHE A 528 44.51 -15.05 -20.13
C PHE A 528 44.76 -16.47 -20.68
N ASN A 529 43.73 -17.31 -20.61
CA ASN A 529 43.71 -18.63 -21.20
C ASN A 529 42.32 -18.89 -21.81
N ASP A 530 42.27 -19.16 -23.11
CA ASP A 530 41.03 -19.37 -23.85
C ASP A 530 40.31 -20.68 -23.49
N GLU A 531 41.03 -21.65 -22.92
CA GLU A 531 40.47 -22.93 -22.42
C GLU A 531 39.78 -22.80 -21.05
N ARG A 532 39.87 -21.65 -20.38
CA ARG A 532 39.27 -21.42 -19.04
C ARG A 532 38.23 -20.29 -19.05
N LEU A 533 37.69 -19.97 -20.21
CA LEU A 533 36.68 -18.93 -20.33
C LEU A 533 35.35 -19.43 -19.75
N PRO A 534 34.79 -18.78 -18.72
CA PRO A 534 33.48 -19.16 -18.20
C PRO A 534 32.37 -18.72 -19.17
N GLY A 535 31.20 -19.34 -19.04
CA GLY A 535 29.97 -18.88 -19.70
C GLY A 535 29.56 -19.64 -20.96
N SER A 536 28.45 -19.18 -21.54
CA SER A 536 27.80 -19.74 -22.73
C SER A 536 28.56 -19.45 -24.03
N THR A 537 28.12 -20.04 -25.15
CA THR A 537 28.73 -19.83 -26.49
C THR A 537 28.87 -18.35 -26.84
N LEU A 538 27.82 -17.55 -26.64
CA LEU A 538 27.83 -16.12 -26.96
C LEU A 538 28.76 -15.34 -26.02
N GLN A 539 28.75 -15.65 -24.73
CA GLN A 539 29.66 -15.02 -23.75
C GLN A 539 31.13 -15.30 -24.09
N LYS A 540 31.46 -16.55 -24.45
CA LYS A 540 32.79 -16.94 -24.93
C LYS A 540 33.13 -16.24 -26.25
N TYR A 541 32.18 -16.16 -27.19
CA TYR A 541 32.37 -15.43 -28.45
C TYR A 541 32.63 -13.94 -28.26
N TYR A 542 32.08 -13.29 -27.23
CA TYR A 542 32.41 -11.89 -26.97
C TYR A 542 33.89 -11.68 -26.57
N HIS A 543 34.64 -12.73 -26.25
CA HIS A 543 36.10 -12.72 -26.12
C HIS A 543 36.85 -13.06 -27.42
N VAL A 544 36.20 -13.17 -28.58
CA VAL A 544 36.79 -13.68 -29.84
C VAL A 544 38.12 -13.02 -30.23
N LEU A 545 38.26 -11.70 -30.05
CA LEU A 545 39.53 -11.01 -30.34
C LEU A 545 40.63 -11.31 -29.31
N ASN A 546 40.27 -11.61 -28.06
CA ASN A 546 41.22 -12.07 -27.06
C ASN A 546 41.69 -13.48 -27.36
N ILE A 547 40.77 -14.34 -27.79
CA ILE A 547 41.05 -15.72 -28.18
C ILE A 547 42.03 -15.72 -29.36
N TYR A 548 41.71 -15.00 -30.45
CA TYR A 548 42.62 -14.90 -31.58
C TYR A 548 43.92 -14.20 -31.25
N GLY A 549 43.89 -13.10 -30.47
CA GLY A 549 45.09 -12.41 -30.01
C GLY A 549 46.03 -13.36 -29.26
N TYR A 550 45.51 -14.06 -28.25
CA TYR A 550 46.25 -15.06 -27.48
C TYR A 550 46.85 -16.15 -28.37
N ARG A 551 46.05 -16.73 -29.27
CA ARG A 551 46.53 -17.81 -30.16
C ARG A 551 47.58 -17.30 -31.16
N LEU A 552 47.41 -16.12 -31.73
CA LEU A 552 48.40 -15.53 -32.64
C LEU A 552 49.75 -15.24 -31.97
N THR A 553 49.80 -15.02 -30.64
CA THR A 553 51.07 -14.95 -29.90
C THR A 553 51.77 -16.31 -29.81
N LYS A 554 51.01 -17.40 -29.76
CA LYS A 554 51.56 -18.78 -29.68
C LYS A 554 51.99 -19.32 -31.04
N TYR A 555 51.34 -18.88 -32.12
CA TYR A 555 51.59 -19.33 -33.49
C TYR A 555 52.14 -18.16 -34.34
N PRO A 556 53.43 -17.80 -34.19
CA PRO A 556 54.00 -16.60 -34.78
C PRO A 556 54.06 -16.60 -36.32
N ASN A 557 53.98 -17.77 -36.95
CA ASN A 557 54.00 -17.91 -38.41
C ASN A 557 52.64 -17.64 -39.07
N VAL A 558 51.56 -17.64 -38.30
CA VAL A 558 50.21 -17.38 -38.82
C VAL A 558 50.04 -15.90 -39.11
N LYS A 559 49.59 -15.57 -40.31
CA LYS A 559 49.20 -14.23 -40.73
C LYS A 559 47.69 -14.07 -40.69
N VAL A 560 47.21 -12.87 -40.44
CA VAL A 560 45.79 -12.53 -40.41
C VAL A 560 45.47 -11.43 -41.42
N GLU A 561 44.52 -11.71 -42.30
CA GLU A 561 43.89 -10.71 -43.16
C GLU A 561 42.57 -10.28 -42.52
N ILE A 562 42.41 -8.98 -42.31
CA ILE A 562 41.22 -8.36 -41.73
C ILE A 562 40.52 -7.56 -42.83
N THR A 563 39.34 -8.00 -43.23
CA THR A 563 38.54 -7.34 -44.26
C THR A 563 37.33 -6.69 -43.63
N GLY A 564 37.25 -5.37 -43.67
CA GLY A 564 36.08 -4.64 -43.20
C GLY A 564 35.04 -4.46 -44.30
N CYS A 565 33.77 -4.51 -43.88
CA CYS A 565 32.59 -4.47 -44.73
C CYS A 565 31.51 -3.56 -44.11
N VAL A 566 30.60 -3.13 -44.96
CA VAL A 566 29.36 -2.40 -44.67
C VAL A 566 28.19 -3.13 -45.31
N ASP A 567 26.97 -2.79 -44.90
CA ASP A 567 25.77 -3.35 -45.52
C ASP A 567 25.39 -2.66 -46.84
N GLU A 568 24.51 -3.31 -47.60
CA GLU A 568 24.16 -2.93 -48.96
C GLU A 568 23.22 -1.72 -49.07
N ILE A 569 22.52 -1.37 -47.98
CA ILE A 569 21.36 -0.46 -48.03
C ILE A 569 21.63 0.84 -47.26
N ASN A 570 22.17 0.72 -46.05
CA ASN A 570 22.22 1.82 -45.08
C ASN A 570 23.58 2.53 -45.06
N GLU A 571 24.62 1.93 -45.65
CA GLU A 571 26.00 2.39 -45.55
C GLU A 571 26.66 2.42 -46.95
N ASP A 572 27.34 3.53 -47.28
CA ASP A 572 28.04 3.63 -48.57
C ASP A 572 29.27 2.71 -48.59
N LYS A 573 29.32 1.79 -49.56
CA LYS A 573 30.42 0.85 -49.79
C LYS A 573 31.77 1.52 -50.03
N ASN A 574 31.77 2.76 -50.51
CA ASN A 574 32.99 3.55 -50.76
C ASN A 574 33.34 4.49 -49.60
N SER A 575 32.55 4.47 -48.51
CA SER A 575 32.83 5.27 -47.33
C SER A 575 34.12 4.82 -46.64
N PRO A 576 34.65 5.61 -45.70
CA PRO A 576 35.78 5.17 -44.86
C PRO A 576 35.44 4.05 -43.88
N LEU A 577 34.16 3.70 -43.68
CA LEU A 577 33.72 2.76 -42.63
C LEU A 577 34.31 1.35 -42.76
N PRO A 578 34.33 0.70 -43.94
CA PRO A 578 34.94 -0.63 -44.09
C PRO A 578 36.41 -0.62 -43.65
N MET A 579 37.19 0.39 -44.08
CA MET A 579 38.59 0.50 -43.67
C MET A 579 38.71 0.71 -42.15
N LYS A 580 37.98 1.68 -41.59
CA LYS A 580 38.01 1.97 -40.14
C LYS A 580 37.69 0.75 -39.27
N ARG A 581 36.70 -0.06 -39.66
CA ARG A 581 36.33 -1.30 -38.96
C ARG A 581 37.48 -2.32 -38.96
N ALA A 582 38.15 -2.48 -40.09
CA ALA A 582 39.28 -3.39 -40.23
C ALA A 582 40.51 -2.89 -39.45
N GLU A 583 40.78 -1.59 -39.50
CA GLU A 583 41.85 -0.94 -38.74
C GLU A 583 41.63 -1.01 -37.23
N LEU A 584 40.39 -0.89 -36.75
CA LEU A 584 40.07 -1.05 -35.33
C LEU A 584 40.52 -2.43 -34.81
N VAL A 585 40.24 -3.49 -35.57
CA VAL A 585 40.64 -4.86 -35.19
C VAL A 585 42.16 -5.03 -35.28
N ARG A 586 42.82 -4.49 -36.33
CA ARG A 586 44.30 -4.47 -36.43
C ARG A 586 44.90 -3.80 -35.20
N ASP A 587 44.43 -2.61 -34.87
CA ASP A 587 44.98 -1.78 -33.80
C ASP A 587 44.82 -2.45 -32.44
N TYR A 588 43.71 -3.18 -32.22
CA TYR A 588 43.54 -4.01 -31.04
C TYR A 588 44.61 -5.12 -30.95
N LEU A 589 44.74 -5.94 -32.01
CA LEU A 589 45.69 -7.06 -32.03
C LEU A 589 47.14 -6.57 -31.90
N ARG A 590 47.49 -5.47 -32.56
CA ARG A 590 48.83 -4.88 -32.49
C ARG A 590 49.10 -4.26 -31.12
N THR A 591 48.18 -3.45 -30.60
CA THR A 591 48.45 -2.63 -29.42
C THR A 591 48.33 -3.42 -28.14
N ILE A 592 47.29 -4.26 -28.02
CA ILE A 592 46.99 -5.04 -26.82
C ILE A 592 47.76 -6.35 -26.82
N TRP A 593 47.68 -7.12 -27.90
CA TRP A 593 48.27 -8.45 -28.00
C TRP A 593 49.68 -8.47 -28.59
N LYS A 594 50.23 -7.30 -28.95
CA LYS A 594 51.59 -7.14 -29.49
C LYS A 594 51.88 -8.01 -30.71
N ILE A 595 50.86 -8.26 -31.52
CA ILE A 595 51.03 -8.96 -32.80
C ILE A 595 51.77 -8.04 -33.77
N ASP A 596 52.82 -8.56 -34.40
CA ASP A 596 53.63 -7.83 -35.37
C ASP A 596 52.76 -7.33 -36.53
N ASP A 597 52.88 -6.05 -36.88
CA ASP A 597 52.11 -5.41 -37.94
C ASP A 597 52.39 -6.07 -39.31
N SER A 598 53.60 -6.62 -39.53
CA SER A 598 53.95 -7.35 -40.75
C SER A 598 53.16 -8.65 -40.95
N ARG A 599 52.46 -9.12 -39.91
CA ARG A 599 51.59 -10.30 -39.96
C ARG A 599 50.13 -9.96 -40.23
N ILE A 600 49.78 -8.67 -40.22
CA ILE A 600 48.40 -8.20 -40.33
C ILE A 600 48.21 -7.48 -41.67
N THR A 601 47.32 -8.00 -42.50
CA THR A 601 46.87 -7.31 -43.72
C THR A 601 45.49 -6.73 -43.50
N VAL A 602 45.27 -5.45 -43.82
CA VAL A 602 43.96 -4.79 -43.70
C VAL A 602 43.40 -4.50 -45.09
N LYS A 603 42.13 -4.84 -45.31
CA LYS A 603 41.40 -4.58 -46.56
C LYS A 603 40.03 -3.96 -46.30
N ALA A 604 39.56 -3.18 -47.28
CA ALA A 604 38.20 -2.66 -47.36
C ALA A 604 37.57 -3.17 -48.66
N MET A 605 36.45 -3.90 -48.57
CA MET A 605 35.78 -4.48 -49.75
C MET A 605 34.41 -3.88 -50.06
N GLY A 606 33.95 -2.92 -49.24
CA GLY A 606 32.57 -2.46 -49.31
C GLY A 606 31.64 -3.53 -48.74
N TRP A 607 31.30 -4.57 -49.51
CA TRP A 607 30.42 -5.65 -49.08
C TRP A 607 31.20 -6.96 -48.80
N PRO A 608 30.67 -7.84 -47.91
CA PRO A 608 31.24 -9.18 -47.71
C PRO A 608 31.28 -10.00 -49.00
N LYS A 609 32.26 -10.91 -49.12
CA LYS A 609 32.33 -11.83 -50.27
C LYS A 609 31.17 -12.84 -50.26
N GLU A 610 30.89 -13.39 -49.09
CA GLU A 610 29.77 -14.30 -48.82
C GLU A 610 28.74 -13.55 -47.98
N ARG A 611 27.75 -12.99 -48.68
CA ARG A 611 26.74 -12.12 -48.09
C ARG A 611 25.60 -12.94 -47.50
N SER A 612 25.13 -12.51 -46.35
CA SER A 612 23.81 -12.88 -45.87
C SER A 612 22.75 -12.17 -46.72
N ASN A 613 21.51 -12.67 -46.73
CA ASN A 613 20.45 -12.21 -47.65
C ASN A 613 20.30 -10.67 -47.64
N PRO A 614 20.71 -9.96 -48.71
CA PRO A 614 20.70 -8.50 -48.73
C PRO A 614 19.31 -7.91 -48.96
N LYS A 615 18.30 -8.77 -49.17
CA LYS A 615 16.88 -8.36 -49.27
C LYS A 615 16.12 -8.52 -47.96
N ASP A 616 16.76 -9.12 -46.95
CA ASP A 616 16.18 -9.33 -45.63
C ASP A 616 16.83 -8.40 -44.61
N SER A 617 16.03 -7.81 -43.72
CA SER A 617 16.53 -6.83 -42.75
C SER A 617 17.58 -7.40 -41.79
N PHE A 618 17.47 -8.66 -41.39
CA PHE A 618 18.45 -9.32 -40.53
C PHE A 618 19.71 -9.71 -41.30
N GLY A 619 19.56 -10.14 -42.56
CA GLY A 619 20.68 -10.42 -43.46
C GLY A 619 21.51 -9.17 -43.79
N ILE A 620 20.87 -8.02 -43.99
CA ILE A 620 21.54 -6.72 -44.18
C ILE A 620 22.40 -6.38 -42.94
N VAL A 621 21.86 -6.55 -41.73
CA VAL A 621 22.56 -6.24 -40.47
C VAL A 621 23.82 -7.11 -40.29
N GLU A 622 23.78 -8.36 -40.73
CA GLU A 622 24.92 -9.29 -40.69
C GLU A 622 26.08 -8.93 -41.61
N ASN A 623 25.84 -8.11 -42.64
CA ASN A 623 26.86 -7.72 -43.60
C ASN A 623 27.74 -6.55 -43.08
N ARG A 624 27.34 -5.89 -41.97
CA ARG A 624 28.16 -4.92 -41.23
C ARG A 624 29.16 -5.62 -40.32
N ARG A 625 30.28 -6.07 -40.89
CA ARG A 625 31.28 -6.82 -40.13
C ARG A 625 32.72 -6.59 -40.58
N ALA A 626 33.67 -6.99 -39.74
CA ALA A 626 35.04 -7.28 -40.14
C ALA A 626 35.27 -8.79 -40.12
N GLU A 627 35.84 -9.33 -41.19
CA GLU A 627 36.17 -10.75 -41.35
C GLU A 627 37.67 -11.00 -41.15
N LEU A 628 38.01 -11.98 -40.32
CA LEU A 628 39.38 -12.42 -40.10
C LEU A 628 39.65 -13.69 -40.91
N ARG A 629 40.68 -13.68 -41.75
CA ARG A 629 41.12 -14.84 -42.52
C ARG A 629 42.57 -15.15 -42.18
N PHE A 630 42.83 -16.37 -41.73
CA PHE A 630 44.16 -16.80 -41.32
C PHE A 630 44.87 -17.55 -42.44
N SER A 631 46.19 -17.35 -42.55
CA SER A 631 47.04 -18.04 -43.52
C SER A 631 48.39 -18.40 -42.92
N GLY A 632 49.02 -19.45 -43.42
CA GLY A 632 50.25 -20.03 -42.87
C GLY A 632 50.22 -21.55 -43.00
N GLU A 633 51.01 -22.24 -42.19
CA GLU A 633 51.00 -23.70 -42.13
C GLU A 633 49.62 -24.22 -41.69
N PRO A 634 49.03 -25.24 -42.36
CA PRO A 634 47.66 -25.69 -42.11
C PRO A 634 47.36 -26.07 -40.65
N ASP A 635 48.31 -26.68 -39.94
CA ASP A 635 48.11 -27.08 -38.54
C ASP A 635 48.18 -25.90 -37.57
N ASP A 636 49.07 -24.94 -37.81
CA ASP A 636 49.13 -23.70 -37.02
C ASP A 636 47.83 -22.88 -37.22
N VAL A 637 47.35 -22.79 -38.47
CA VAL A 637 46.07 -22.13 -38.78
C VAL A 637 44.90 -22.84 -38.10
N TRP A 638 44.91 -24.17 -38.06
CA TRP A 638 43.92 -24.95 -37.31
C TRP A 638 43.97 -24.62 -35.82
N HIS A 639 45.14 -24.58 -35.20
CA HIS A 639 45.25 -24.27 -33.78
C HIS A 639 44.81 -22.83 -33.44
N VAL A 640 44.98 -21.89 -34.36
CA VAL A 640 44.42 -20.53 -34.21
C VAL A 640 42.89 -20.54 -34.33
N SER A 641 42.33 -21.34 -35.24
CA SER A 641 40.90 -21.29 -35.61
C SER A 641 40.01 -22.35 -34.96
N LYS A 642 40.59 -23.35 -34.27
CA LYS A 642 39.84 -24.49 -33.71
C LYS A 642 38.80 -24.04 -32.66
N PRO A 643 37.72 -24.80 -32.45
CA PRO A 643 36.75 -24.53 -31.38
C PRO A 643 37.38 -24.47 -29.99
N ILE A 644 36.65 -23.90 -29.03
CA ILE A 644 36.97 -24.03 -27.60
C ILE A 644 36.34 -25.33 -27.11
N LEU A 645 37.14 -26.16 -26.44
CA LEU A 645 36.66 -27.37 -25.77
C LEU A 645 36.49 -27.07 -24.29
N ASP A 646 35.32 -27.39 -23.75
CA ASP A 646 35.00 -27.28 -22.34
C ASP A 646 34.65 -28.66 -21.79
N ASN A 647 35.45 -29.10 -20.82
CA ASN A 647 35.32 -30.41 -20.18
C ASN A 647 34.82 -30.29 -18.73
N ASP A 648 34.39 -29.09 -18.31
CA ASP A 648 33.89 -28.93 -16.95
C ASP A 648 32.58 -29.71 -16.79
N PRO A 649 32.44 -30.50 -15.71
CA PRO A 649 31.20 -31.21 -15.45
C PRO A 649 30.05 -30.22 -15.19
N THR A 650 28.95 -30.38 -15.92
CA THR A 650 27.72 -29.64 -15.63
C THR A 650 27.10 -30.11 -14.32
N THR A 651 26.56 -29.16 -13.57
CA THR A 651 25.78 -29.43 -12.36
C THR A 651 24.30 -29.26 -12.68
N THR A 652 23.48 -30.28 -12.41
CA THR A 652 22.02 -30.22 -12.56
C THR A 652 21.34 -30.30 -11.19
N PRO A 653 20.36 -29.43 -10.89
CA PRO A 653 19.58 -29.53 -9.65
C PRO A 653 18.65 -30.73 -9.66
N SER A 654 18.25 -31.19 -8.49
CA SER A 654 17.19 -32.16 -8.30
C SER A 654 16.53 -31.98 -6.92
N PRO A 655 15.23 -31.68 -6.85
CA PRO A 655 14.33 -31.40 -7.97
C PRO A 655 14.69 -30.08 -8.69
N ASP A 656 14.25 -29.94 -9.94
CA ASP A 656 14.58 -28.78 -10.79
C ASP A 656 13.99 -27.47 -10.24
N ILE A 657 12.84 -27.56 -9.57
CA ILE A 657 12.08 -26.45 -9.00
C ILE A 657 11.61 -26.83 -7.59
N MET A 658 11.50 -25.84 -6.70
CA MET A 658 10.72 -25.92 -5.46
C MET A 658 9.66 -24.83 -5.39
N THR A 659 8.63 -25.02 -4.58
CA THR A 659 7.53 -24.06 -4.42
C THR A 659 7.56 -23.45 -3.02
N TRP A 660 7.61 -22.12 -2.96
CA TRP A 660 7.35 -21.36 -1.74
C TRP A 660 5.85 -21.19 -1.57
N ASN A 661 5.30 -21.56 -0.41
CA ASN A 661 3.94 -21.19 -0.03
C ASN A 661 3.98 -20.05 0.98
N MET A 662 3.13 -19.05 0.77
CA MET A 662 3.20 -17.78 1.47
C MET A 662 1.85 -17.21 1.83
N THR A 663 1.80 -16.52 2.98
CA THR A 663 0.68 -15.65 3.36
C THR A 663 1.21 -14.32 3.85
N ASN A 664 0.48 -13.24 3.57
CA ASN A 664 0.92 -11.89 3.95
C ASN A 664 0.81 -11.63 5.45
N GLY A 665 -0.08 -12.34 6.15
CA GLY A 665 -0.37 -12.11 7.57
C GLY A 665 -1.16 -10.82 7.85
N ILE A 666 -1.05 -9.84 6.95
CA ILE A 666 -1.79 -8.57 6.92
C ILE A 666 -2.78 -8.55 5.74
N ASP A 667 -3.68 -7.57 5.72
CA ASP A 667 -4.74 -7.39 4.74
C ASP A 667 -4.13 -7.06 3.38
N ASP A 668 -4.50 -7.83 2.36
CA ASP A 668 -3.97 -7.69 1.00
C ASP A 668 -4.18 -6.29 0.42
N LYS A 669 -5.20 -5.54 0.86
CA LYS A 669 -5.48 -4.17 0.41
C LYS A 669 -4.43 -3.15 0.86
N ILE A 670 -3.69 -3.44 1.93
CA ILE A 670 -2.66 -2.55 2.47
C ILE A 670 -1.23 -3.03 2.14
N VAL A 671 -1.08 -4.12 1.39
CA VAL A 671 0.23 -4.63 0.94
C VAL A 671 0.71 -3.82 -0.27
N ALA A 672 1.83 -3.12 -0.13
CA ALA A 672 2.47 -2.41 -1.23
C ALA A 672 3.32 -3.34 -2.09
N SER A 673 4.14 -4.16 -1.43
CA SER A 673 5.01 -5.14 -2.09
C SER A 673 5.38 -6.26 -1.14
N ARG A 674 5.91 -7.36 -1.68
CA ARG A 674 6.54 -8.40 -0.88
C ARG A 674 7.66 -9.07 -1.67
N ARG A 675 8.63 -9.63 -0.96
CA ARG A 675 9.79 -10.32 -1.52
C ARG A 675 10.21 -11.49 -0.63
N ILE A 676 10.82 -12.51 -1.22
CA ILE A 676 11.54 -13.53 -0.46
C ILE A 676 13.02 -13.18 -0.50
N GLU A 677 13.62 -13.01 0.67
CA GLU A 677 15.06 -12.87 0.79
C GLU A 677 15.64 -14.26 1.08
N VAL A 678 16.59 -14.70 0.26
CA VAL A 678 17.28 -15.99 0.40
C VAL A 678 18.75 -15.74 0.70
N TRP A 679 19.26 -16.42 1.71
CA TRP A 679 20.65 -16.35 2.15
C TRP A 679 21.30 -17.72 2.14
N ARG A 680 22.62 -17.71 1.97
CA ARG A 680 23.46 -18.90 2.10
C ARG A 680 24.77 -18.51 2.76
N ASN A 681 25.13 -19.22 3.82
CA ASN A 681 26.34 -18.95 4.62
C ASN A 681 26.45 -17.47 5.07
N GLY A 682 25.32 -16.87 5.49
CA GLY A 682 25.25 -15.47 5.92
C GLY A 682 25.35 -14.43 4.80
N THR A 683 25.48 -14.83 3.54
CA THR A 683 25.52 -13.94 2.37
C THR A 683 24.20 -13.99 1.61
N SER A 684 23.75 -12.87 1.06
CA SER A 684 22.56 -12.83 0.19
C SER A 684 22.80 -13.67 -1.06
N TRP A 685 21.91 -14.64 -1.29
CA TRP A 685 21.92 -15.54 -2.44
C TRP A 685 21.02 -15.02 -3.55
N ASN A 686 19.77 -14.71 -3.21
CA ASN A 686 18.80 -14.13 -4.14
C ASN A 686 17.76 -13.29 -3.39
N VAL A 687 17.12 -12.36 -4.09
CA VAL A 687 15.95 -11.62 -3.62
C VAL A 687 14.87 -11.77 -4.69
N LEU A 688 13.85 -12.56 -4.36
CA LEU A 688 12.74 -12.84 -5.26
C LEU A 688 11.65 -11.78 -5.04
N ASP A 689 11.64 -10.74 -5.87
CA ASP A 689 10.76 -9.57 -5.75
C ASP A 689 9.56 -9.59 -6.72
N LYS A 690 9.55 -10.50 -7.70
CA LYS A 690 8.46 -10.73 -8.65
C LYS A 690 7.54 -11.88 -8.26
N ILE A 691 7.19 -11.96 -6.98
CA ILE A 691 6.38 -13.06 -6.40
C ILE A 691 4.88 -12.74 -6.30
N GLY A 692 4.44 -11.64 -6.94
CA GLY A 692 3.09 -11.06 -6.81
C GLY A 692 2.82 -10.54 -5.39
N ASN A 693 1.74 -9.79 -5.17
CA ASN A 693 1.38 -9.30 -3.82
C ASN A 693 0.40 -10.22 -3.08
N THR A 694 -0.36 -11.05 -3.81
CA THR A 694 -1.43 -11.90 -3.24
C THR A 694 -1.33 -13.37 -3.65
N ALA A 695 -0.35 -13.74 -4.48
CA ALA A 695 -0.15 -15.13 -4.89
C ALA A 695 0.09 -16.02 -3.67
N ALA A 696 -0.57 -17.18 -3.60
CA ALA A 696 -0.38 -18.11 -2.49
C ALA A 696 0.95 -18.88 -2.58
N ALA A 697 1.53 -18.96 -3.78
CA ALA A 697 2.73 -19.74 -4.05
C ALA A 697 3.65 -19.10 -5.10
N TYR A 698 4.93 -19.46 -5.06
CA TYR A 698 5.95 -19.06 -6.05
C TYR A 698 6.98 -20.16 -6.27
N ASP A 699 7.21 -20.52 -7.53
CA ASP A 699 8.19 -21.53 -7.93
C ASP A 699 9.60 -20.91 -8.07
N TRP A 700 10.60 -21.56 -7.50
CA TRP A 700 12.00 -21.14 -7.53
C TRP A 700 12.91 -22.27 -8.01
N ASP A 701 13.84 -21.92 -8.91
CA ASP A 701 14.77 -22.80 -9.62
C ASP A 701 16.15 -22.91 -8.96
N TRP A 702 16.26 -22.46 -7.70
CA TRP A 702 17.46 -22.49 -6.87
C TRP A 702 18.59 -21.51 -7.25
N LEU A 703 18.45 -20.78 -8.35
CA LEU A 703 19.52 -19.93 -8.87
C LEU A 703 19.75 -18.71 -7.99
N ASP A 704 21.00 -18.24 -7.96
CA ASP A 704 21.34 -16.91 -7.44
C ASP A 704 20.94 -15.80 -8.42
N LYS A 705 21.24 -14.55 -8.07
CA LYS A 705 20.97 -13.38 -8.93
C LYS A 705 21.79 -13.34 -10.22
N GLU A 706 22.87 -14.12 -10.31
CA GLU A 706 23.71 -14.29 -11.50
C GLU A 706 23.27 -15.48 -12.38
N GLY A 707 22.26 -16.24 -11.96
CA GLY A 707 21.77 -17.40 -12.69
C GLY A 707 22.61 -18.66 -12.46
N GLU A 708 23.24 -18.78 -11.29
CA GLU A 708 24.20 -19.84 -10.98
C GLU A 708 23.76 -20.70 -9.78
N TYR A 709 24.16 -21.97 -9.81
CA TYR A 709 24.03 -22.91 -8.69
C TYR A 709 25.23 -22.81 -7.74
N PRO A 710 25.11 -23.29 -6.49
CA PRO A 710 26.24 -23.46 -5.57
C PRO A 710 27.48 -24.07 -6.21
N LYS A 711 28.61 -23.34 -6.18
CA LYS A 711 29.90 -23.77 -6.77
C LYS A 711 30.91 -24.30 -5.76
N GLU A 712 30.67 -24.17 -4.45
CA GLU A 712 31.62 -24.67 -3.44
C GLU A 712 31.75 -26.20 -3.52
N GLY A 713 32.92 -26.74 -3.16
CA GLY A 713 33.12 -28.19 -3.16
C GLY A 713 33.47 -28.83 -4.51
N LYS A 714 33.56 -28.07 -5.62
CA LYS A 714 33.86 -28.60 -6.98
C LYS A 714 35.18 -29.39 -7.09
N ASN A 715 36.11 -29.18 -6.16
CA ASN A 715 37.42 -29.87 -6.13
C ASN A 715 37.50 -30.97 -5.07
N SER A 716 36.37 -31.36 -4.46
CA SER A 716 36.34 -32.42 -3.45
C SER A 716 36.42 -33.78 -4.12
N LYS A 717 37.29 -34.67 -3.61
CA LYS A 717 37.28 -36.10 -3.97
C LYS A 717 36.15 -36.88 -3.29
N ASP A 718 35.38 -36.21 -2.43
CA ASP A 718 34.29 -36.81 -1.66
C ASP A 718 33.09 -37.15 -2.59
N PRO A 719 32.65 -38.42 -2.62
CA PRO A 719 31.52 -38.84 -3.44
C PRO A 719 30.17 -38.17 -3.09
N GLU A 720 29.92 -37.79 -1.83
CA GLU A 720 28.66 -37.13 -1.41
C GLU A 720 28.98 -36.02 -0.40
N GLN A 721 28.73 -34.76 -0.78
CA GLN A 721 29.04 -33.61 0.08
C GLN A 721 27.78 -32.89 0.57
N ASN A 722 27.63 -32.75 1.89
CA ASN A 722 26.68 -31.81 2.47
C ASN A 722 27.23 -30.38 2.31
N LEU A 723 26.48 -29.52 1.63
CA LEU A 723 26.82 -28.13 1.43
C LEU A 723 26.04 -27.24 2.42
N PRO A 724 26.47 -25.98 2.65
CA PRO A 724 25.66 -25.02 3.39
C PRO A 724 24.26 -24.91 2.77
N GLY A 725 23.23 -25.04 3.62
CA GLY A 725 21.83 -24.91 3.21
C GLY A 725 21.42 -23.46 2.93
N TYR A 726 20.23 -23.29 2.36
CA TYR A 726 19.58 -21.99 2.23
C TYR A 726 18.85 -21.62 3.52
N THR A 727 18.79 -20.34 3.81
CA THR A 727 17.85 -19.75 4.77
C THR A 727 17.01 -18.73 4.03
N ALA A 728 15.70 -18.65 4.29
CA ALA A 728 14.82 -17.70 3.61
C ALA A 728 13.76 -17.10 4.54
N GLN A 729 13.31 -15.88 4.22
CA GLN A 729 12.20 -15.20 4.89
C GLN A 729 11.34 -14.45 3.87
N LEU A 730 10.04 -14.41 4.12
CA LEU A 730 9.12 -13.53 3.43
C LEU A 730 9.14 -12.16 4.12
N VAL A 731 9.34 -11.12 3.32
CA VAL A 731 9.24 -9.72 3.76
C VAL A 731 8.04 -9.11 3.06
N VAL A 732 7.07 -8.65 3.83
CA VAL A 732 5.88 -7.94 3.34
C VAL A 732 6.02 -6.48 3.72
N VAL A 733 5.84 -5.58 2.75
CA VAL A 733 5.91 -4.13 2.93
C VAL A 733 4.51 -3.55 2.79
N SER A 734 4.04 -2.85 3.81
CA SER A 734 2.74 -2.17 3.79
C SER A 734 2.77 -0.86 2.99
N ALA A 735 1.59 -0.28 2.71
CA ALA A 735 1.41 0.98 1.97
C ALA A 735 2.17 2.18 2.55
N ASN A 736 2.46 2.18 3.85
CA ASN A 736 3.24 3.22 4.52
C ASN A 736 4.76 2.92 4.58
N GLY A 737 5.21 1.80 4.02
CA GLY A 737 6.62 1.39 3.99
C GLY A 737 7.10 0.55 5.17
N THR A 738 6.25 0.17 6.13
CA THR A 738 6.65 -0.72 7.24
C THR A 738 6.90 -2.14 6.73
N GLU A 739 8.01 -2.75 7.16
CA GLU A 739 8.33 -4.16 6.84
C GLU A 739 7.88 -5.12 7.92
N CYS A 740 7.22 -6.20 7.52
CA CYS A 740 6.88 -7.34 8.35
C CYS A 740 7.56 -8.61 7.84
N ARG A 741 8.15 -9.41 8.74
CA ARG A 741 8.98 -10.57 8.37
C ARG A 741 8.43 -11.87 8.92
N SER A 742 8.49 -12.93 8.11
CA SER A 742 8.12 -14.29 8.54
C SER A 742 9.21 -14.91 9.40
N ASP A 743 8.90 -16.05 10.02
CA ASP A 743 9.93 -16.93 10.55
C ASP A 743 10.87 -17.43 9.43
N SER A 744 12.10 -17.79 9.80
CA SER A 744 13.11 -18.28 8.86
C SER A 744 12.88 -19.73 8.48
N VAL A 745 12.92 -20.03 7.18
CA VAL A 745 12.89 -21.39 6.63
C VAL A 745 14.30 -21.85 6.30
N HIS A 746 14.66 -23.07 6.68
CA HIS A 746 15.96 -23.67 6.35
C HIS A 746 15.81 -24.81 5.34
N ILE A 747 16.64 -24.82 4.29
CA ILE A 747 16.62 -25.85 3.24
C ILE A 747 18.00 -26.48 3.11
N PRO A 748 18.14 -27.80 3.32
CA PRO A 748 19.43 -28.48 3.18
C PRO A 748 19.84 -28.64 1.70
N VAL A 749 21.14 -28.65 1.44
CA VAL A 749 21.73 -28.79 0.10
C VAL A 749 22.80 -29.88 0.12
N ARG A 750 22.82 -30.73 -0.90
CA ARG A 750 23.82 -31.78 -1.13
C ARG A 750 24.37 -31.74 -2.54
N ARG A 751 25.53 -32.37 -2.73
CA ARG A 751 26.13 -32.59 -4.05
C ARG A 751 26.58 -34.04 -4.23
N LEU A 752 26.36 -34.57 -5.44
CA LEU A 752 26.80 -35.89 -5.88
C LEU A 752 27.78 -35.77 -7.06
N SER A 753 28.93 -36.43 -6.94
CA SER A 753 29.91 -36.50 -8.03
C SER A 753 29.50 -37.49 -9.13
N SER A 754 30.04 -37.34 -10.35
CA SER A 754 29.80 -38.27 -11.46
C SER A 754 30.20 -39.72 -11.13
N ARG A 755 31.23 -39.94 -10.30
CA ARG A 755 31.67 -41.28 -9.86
C ARG A 755 30.63 -41.93 -8.95
N THR A 756 30.04 -41.15 -8.03
CA THR A 756 28.98 -41.60 -7.12
C THR A 756 27.73 -41.98 -7.90
N ILE A 757 27.35 -41.16 -8.87
CA ILE A 757 26.24 -41.44 -9.78
C ILE A 757 26.50 -42.75 -10.54
N ALA A 758 27.70 -42.93 -11.10
CA ALA A 758 28.09 -44.14 -11.84
C ALA A 758 28.05 -45.43 -11.00
N THR A 759 28.44 -45.38 -9.72
CA THR A 759 28.43 -46.56 -8.84
C THR A 759 27.05 -46.92 -8.30
N THR A 760 26.08 -46.01 -8.36
CA THR A 760 24.76 -46.17 -7.71
C THR A 760 23.60 -46.21 -8.70
N THR A 761 23.88 -46.06 -10.00
CA THR A 761 22.85 -45.95 -11.04
C THR A 761 23.17 -46.88 -12.22
N GLU A 762 22.40 -47.96 -12.38
CA GLU A 762 22.36 -48.71 -13.63
C GLU A 762 21.85 -47.77 -14.76
N GLY A 763 22.63 -47.61 -15.84
CA GLY A 763 22.20 -46.87 -17.03
C GLY A 763 22.55 -45.37 -17.08
N SER A 764 23.36 -44.82 -16.16
CA SER A 764 23.86 -43.44 -16.31
C SER A 764 24.82 -43.28 -17.50
N THR A 765 24.68 -42.17 -18.23
CA THR A 765 25.47 -41.85 -19.42
C THR A 765 26.24 -40.54 -19.26
N THR A 766 27.33 -40.36 -20.02
CA THR A 766 27.87 -39.04 -20.33
C THR A 766 26.89 -38.26 -21.20
N LYS A 767 26.95 -36.93 -21.14
CA LYS A 767 26.25 -36.05 -22.09
C LYS A 767 27.27 -35.17 -22.79
N GLU A 768 27.57 -35.47 -24.04
CA GLU A 768 28.54 -34.72 -24.84
C GLU A 768 27.82 -33.99 -25.97
N LYS A 769 28.14 -32.70 -26.17
CA LYS A 769 27.51 -31.85 -27.18
C LYS A 769 28.56 -31.16 -28.04
N TYR A 770 28.58 -31.49 -29.33
CA TYR A 770 29.51 -30.92 -30.29
C TYR A 770 28.78 -30.02 -31.29
N ASN A 771 28.98 -28.70 -31.19
CA ASN A 771 28.41 -27.73 -32.12
C ASN A 771 29.42 -27.44 -33.23
N LEU A 772 29.07 -27.73 -34.49
CA LEU A 772 29.98 -27.52 -35.62
C LEU A 772 30.21 -26.02 -35.93
N ILE A 773 31.32 -25.67 -36.60
CA ILE A 773 31.85 -24.30 -36.90
C ILE A 773 31.00 -23.51 -37.89
N LEU A 774 29.73 -23.88 -38.04
CA LEU A 774 28.70 -23.16 -38.81
C LEU A 774 28.77 -23.43 -40.30
N PHE A 775 27.61 -23.38 -40.94
CA PHE A 775 27.42 -23.53 -42.37
C PHE A 775 27.22 -22.16 -43.01
N ASP A 776 27.69 -21.99 -44.24
CA ASP A 776 27.44 -20.77 -45.00
C ASP A 776 25.93 -20.54 -45.20
N PHE A 777 25.58 -19.29 -45.50
CA PHE A 777 24.20 -18.93 -45.82
C PHE A 777 23.67 -19.81 -46.96
N ASP A 778 22.46 -20.35 -46.77
CA ASP A 778 21.80 -21.25 -47.73
C ASP A 778 22.62 -22.49 -48.16
N SER A 779 23.52 -22.96 -47.30
CA SER A 779 24.41 -24.09 -47.59
C SER A 779 24.26 -25.23 -46.58
N TYR A 780 24.33 -26.47 -47.07
CA TYR A 780 24.49 -27.68 -46.26
C TYR A 780 25.85 -28.36 -46.47
N ASN A 781 26.80 -27.69 -47.14
CA ASN A 781 28.16 -28.17 -47.26
C ASN A 781 28.89 -28.01 -45.93
N PRO A 782 29.37 -29.09 -45.29
CA PRO A 782 30.06 -29.00 -44.00
C PRO A 782 31.44 -28.33 -44.13
N GLY A 783 32.05 -28.30 -45.30
CA GLY A 783 33.40 -27.76 -45.47
C GLY A 783 34.49 -28.57 -44.75
N ASP A 784 35.75 -28.19 -44.91
CA ASP A 784 36.88 -28.98 -44.39
C ASP A 784 37.09 -28.80 -42.89
N MET A 785 36.73 -27.63 -42.37
CA MET A 785 36.81 -27.33 -40.95
C MET A 785 35.92 -28.27 -40.13
N ASN A 786 34.64 -28.42 -40.48
CA ASN A 786 33.73 -29.32 -39.76
C ASN A 786 34.11 -30.79 -39.91
N LYS A 787 34.62 -31.21 -41.08
CA LYS A 787 35.17 -32.57 -41.25
C LYS A 787 36.35 -32.83 -40.30
N ARG A 788 37.24 -31.84 -40.11
CA ARG A 788 38.35 -31.94 -39.16
C ARG A 788 37.87 -31.99 -37.71
N ILE A 789 36.87 -31.19 -37.33
CA ILE A 789 36.24 -31.27 -35.99
C ILE A 789 35.69 -32.66 -35.71
N LEU A 790 34.90 -33.19 -36.65
CA LEU A 790 34.30 -34.51 -36.51
C LEU A 790 35.39 -35.59 -36.32
N LYS A 791 36.47 -35.51 -37.11
CA LYS A 791 37.62 -36.42 -37.00
C LYS A 791 38.38 -36.32 -35.68
N GLU A 792 38.64 -35.12 -35.19
CA GLU A 792 39.48 -34.91 -33.99
C GLU A 792 38.69 -35.04 -32.68
N PHE A 793 37.42 -34.63 -32.65
CA PHE A 793 36.66 -34.52 -31.39
C PHE A 793 35.47 -35.48 -31.29
N VAL A 794 34.83 -35.86 -32.41
CA VAL A 794 33.60 -36.68 -32.36
C VAL A 794 33.90 -38.16 -32.56
N TYR A 795 34.55 -38.54 -33.67
CA TYR A 795 34.77 -39.95 -34.01
C TYR A 795 35.51 -40.74 -32.93
N PRO A 796 36.54 -40.20 -32.24
CA PRO A 796 37.25 -40.93 -31.18
C PRO A 796 36.38 -41.22 -29.94
N ARG A 797 35.29 -40.46 -29.76
CA ARG A 797 34.38 -40.54 -28.60
C ARG A 797 33.19 -41.47 -28.84
N VAL A 798 32.91 -41.82 -30.10
CA VAL A 798 31.83 -42.75 -30.46
C VAL A 798 32.25 -44.19 -30.17
N LYS A 799 31.50 -44.86 -29.29
CA LYS A 799 31.66 -46.28 -28.93
C LYS A 799 30.43 -47.08 -29.38
N ALA A 800 30.55 -48.42 -29.41
CA ALA A 800 29.44 -49.30 -29.80
C ALA A 800 28.19 -49.16 -28.93
N SER A 801 28.32 -48.69 -27.69
CA SER A 801 27.22 -48.42 -26.76
C SER A 801 26.66 -46.99 -26.85
N THR A 802 27.28 -46.10 -27.64
CA THR A 802 26.89 -44.69 -27.75
C THR A 802 25.59 -44.52 -28.54
N THR A 803 24.66 -43.75 -27.98
CA THR A 803 23.50 -43.19 -28.68
C THR A 803 23.86 -41.83 -29.26
N ILE A 804 23.58 -41.62 -30.54
CA ILE A 804 23.94 -40.39 -31.26
C ILE A 804 22.69 -39.72 -31.82
N LYS A 805 22.54 -38.42 -31.55
CA LYS A 805 21.53 -37.56 -32.16
C LYS A 805 22.20 -36.40 -32.89
N VAL A 806 21.84 -36.22 -34.17
CA VAL A 806 22.35 -35.14 -35.02
C VAL A 806 21.23 -34.17 -35.33
N GLU A 807 21.30 -32.96 -34.80
CA GLU A 807 20.27 -31.93 -34.96
C GLU A 807 20.79 -30.82 -35.85
N GLY A 808 20.12 -30.59 -36.98
CA GLY A 808 20.42 -29.47 -37.86
C GLY A 808 19.50 -28.30 -37.54
N HIS A 809 20.08 -27.10 -37.46
CA HIS A 809 19.38 -25.86 -37.16
C HIS A 809 19.55 -24.84 -38.29
N THR A 810 18.62 -23.90 -38.36
CA THR A 810 18.72 -22.69 -39.17
C THR A 810 18.41 -21.46 -38.31
N ASP A 811 18.80 -20.28 -38.78
CA ASP A 811 18.28 -19.03 -38.25
C ASP A 811 16.91 -18.71 -38.87
N VAL A 812 16.37 -17.54 -38.53
CA VAL A 812 15.08 -17.01 -39.02
C VAL A 812 15.18 -16.32 -40.40
N VAL A 813 16.37 -16.28 -41.02
CA VAL A 813 16.59 -15.53 -42.27
C VAL A 813 16.24 -16.41 -43.47
N GLY A 814 15.04 -16.27 -43.99
CA GLY A 814 14.58 -16.99 -45.18
C GLY A 814 13.12 -17.42 -45.08
N GLU A 815 12.67 -18.24 -46.03
CA GLU A 815 11.35 -18.85 -45.99
C GLU A 815 11.35 -20.07 -45.06
N TYR A 816 10.39 -20.15 -44.15
CA TYR A 816 10.28 -21.20 -43.13
C TYR A 816 10.44 -22.63 -43.70
N ASN A 817 9.70 -22.98 -44.76
CA ASN A 817 9.75 -24.33 -45.36
C ASN A 817 11.12 -24.66 -45.96
N HIS A 818 11.80 -23.64 -46.48
CA HIS A 818 13.14 -23.77 -47.03
C HIS A 818 14.16 -24.00 -45.91
N ASN A 819 14.06 -23.22 -44.83
CA ASN A 819 14.88 -23.34 -43.63
C ASN A 819 14.73 -24.73 -42.98
N LYS A 820 13.50 -25.24 -42.88
CA LYS A 820 13.24 -26.61 -42.39
C LYS A 820 14.00 -27.65 -43.22
N LYS A 821 13.83 -27.63 -44.55
CA LYS A 821 14.50 -28.56 -45.46
C LYS A 821 16.03 -28.42 -45.45
N LEU A 822 16.54 -27.19 -45.34
CA LEU A 822 17.98 -26.92 -45.24
C LEU A 822 18.58 -27.54 -43.97
N SER A 823 17.90 -27.37 -42.83
CA SER A 823 18.30 -27.95 -41.55
C SER A 823 18.33 -29.49 -41.59
N GLU A 824 17.34 -30.13 -42.23
CA GLU A 824 17.30 -31.57 -42.44
C GLU A 824 18.46 -32.06 -43.31
N ASN A 825 18.79 -31.32 -44.38
CA ASN A 825 19.92 -31.64 -45.24
C ASN A 825 21.26 -31.54 -44.49
N ARG A 826 21.45 -30.50 -43.66
CA ARG A 826 22.64 -30.34 -42.80
C ARG A 826 22.79 -31.49 -41.81
N ALA A 827 21.69 -31.86 -41.14
CA ALA A 827 21.66 -32.98 -40.21
C ALA A 827 21.99 -34.30 -40.90
N ARG A 828 21.39 -34.56 -42.06
CA ARG A 828 21.62 -35.78 -42.86
C ARG A 828 23.09 -35.91 -43.30
N VAL A 829 23.66 -34.86 -43.90
CA VAL A 829 25.05 -34.90 -44.37
C VAL A 829 26.02 -35.10 -43.21
N THR A 830 25.77 -34.48 -42.06
CA THR A 830 26.58 -34.67 -40.86
C THR A 830 26.44 -36.08 -40.30
N LYS A 831 25.22 -36.64 -40.29
CA LYS A 831 24.97 -38.04 -39.92
C LYS A 831 25.74 -39.01 -40.82
N ASP A 832 25.75 -38.79 -42.14
CA ASP A 832 26.47 -39.64 -43.08
C ASP A 832 28.00 -39.60 -42.83
N LEU A 833 28.54 -38.44 -42.47
CA LEU A 833 29.94 -38.29 -42.06
C LEU A 833 30.24 -39.03 -40.75
N VAL A 834 29.38 -38.89 -39.72
CA VAL A 834 29.54 -39.61 -38.45
C VAL A 834 29.45 -41.12 -38.65
N ASN A 835 28.51 -41.59 -39.48
CA ASN A 835 28.33 -43.01 -39.79
C ASN A 835 29.55 -43.60 -40.49
N SER A 836 30.11 -42.89 -41.49
CA SER A 836 31.27 -43.37 -42.24
C SER A 836 32.60 -43.23 -41.49
N GLY A 837 32.70 -42.28 -40.55
CA GLY A 837 33.93 -42.00 -39.81
C GLY A 837 34.09 -42.72 -38.47
N SER A 838 33.00 -43.25 -37.89
CA SER A 838 33.02 -43.86 -36.55
C SER A 838 33.16 -45.39 -36.58
N ALA A 839 33.75 -45.98 -35.54
CA ALA A 839 34.01 -47.42 -35.46
C ALA A 839 32.76 -48.29 -35.14
N GLY A 840 31.63 -47.66 -34.80
CA GLY A 840 30.34 -48.32 -34.49
C GLY A 840 29.59 -47.63 -33.35
N TYR A 841 28.26 -47.64 -33.37
CA TYR A 841 27.37 -46.97 -32.40
C TYR A 841 26.12 -47.80 -32.12
N LYS A 842 25.39 -47.49 -31.04
CA LYS A 842 24.13 -48.15 -30.66
C LYS A 842 22.97 -47.66 -31.51
N THR A 843 22.77 -46.34 -31.57
CA THR A 843 21.76 -45.69 -32.40
C THR A 843 22.32 -44.39 -32.99
N LEU A 844 21.89 -44.05 -34.21
CA LEU A 844 22.24 -42.81 -34.89
C LEU A 844 21.03 -42.25 -35.63
N GLU A 845 20.47 -41.19 -35.09
CA GLU A 845 19.34 -40.47 -35.67
C GLU A 845 19.73 -39.05 -36.06
N SER A 846 18.97 -38.48 -37.00
CA SER A 846 19.16 -37.09 -37.43
C SER A 846 17.81 -36.42 -37.61
N VAL A 847 17.71 -35.17 -37.19
CA VAL A 847 16.49 -34.36 -37.35
C VAL A 847 16.88 -32.94 -37.74
N GLY A 848 16.08 -32.33 -38.63
CA GLY A 848 16.15 -30.91 -38.91
C GLY A 848 15.08 -30.16 -38.11
N THR A 849 15.48 -29.27 -37.23
CA THR A 849 14.55 -28.47 -36.42
C THR A 849 14.06 -27.25 -37.18
N GLY A 850 14.82 -26.75 -38.15
CA GLY A 850 14.53 -25.51 -38.84
C GLY A 850 14.77 -24.31 -37.92
N GLU A 851 13.88 -23.32 -37.99
CA GLU A 851 13.88 -22.15 -37.11
C GLU A 851 12.96 -22.30 -35.88
N ASP A 852 12.27 -23.43 -35.72
CA ASP A 852 11.32 -23.72 -34.63
C ASP A 852 11.99 -23.83 -33.25
N ASP A 853 13.25 -24.28 -33.22
CA ASP A 853 14.02 -24.54 -32.00
C ASP A 853 15.42 -23.91 -32.12
N PRO A 854 15.51 -22.57 -32.02
CA PRO A 854 16.76 -21.86 -32.18
C PRO A 854 17.65 -22.06 -30.93
N LEU A 855 18.90 -22.47 -31.14
CA LEU A 855 19.87 -22.64 -30.05
C LEU A 855 20.26 -21.31 -29.38
N TYR A 856 20.12 -20.21 -30.12
CA TYR A 856 20.48 -18.85 -29.71
C TYR A 856 19.42 -17.86 -30.19
N THR A 857 19.31 -16.71 -29.52
CA THR A 857 18.40 -15.63 -29.93
C THR A 857 18.75 -15.13 -31.33
N ASN A 858 17.75 -14.87 -32.18
CA ASN A 858 17.98 -14.33 -33.53
C ASN A 858 18.13 -12.79 -33.56
N ASP A 859 18.13 -12.12 -32.41
CA ASP A 859 18.14 -10.65 -32.31
C ASP A 859 19.44 -10.04 -32.87
N LEU A 860 20.58 -10.65 -32.58
CA LEU A 860 21.91 -10.17 -32.99
C LEU A 860 22.53 -11.06 -34.09
N PRO A 861 23.37 -10.49 -34.98
CA PRO A 861 24.06 -11.24 -36.03
C PRO A 861 24.74 -12.51 -35.55
N GLU A 862 25.51 -12.42 -34.47
CA GLU A 862 26.25 -13.56 -33.91
C GLU A 862 25.34 -14.71 -33.52
N GLY A 863 24.19 -14.45 -32.88
CA GLY A 863 23.21 -15.48 -32.53
C GLY A 863 22.64 -16.18 -33.76
N ARG A 864 22.31 -15.42 -34.81
CA ARG A 864 21.86 -15.97 -36.10
C ARG A 864 22.92 -16.84 -36.76
N PHE A 865 24.17 -16.38 -36.80
CA PHE A 865 25.29 -17.20 -37.28
C PHE A 865 25.43 -18.49 -36.49
N PHE A 866 25.35 -18.45 -35.17
CA PHE A 866 25.44 -19.65 -34.34
C PHE A 866 24.23 -20.60 -34.47
N ASN A 867 23.08 -20.12 -34.94
CA ASN A 867 21.94 -20.97 -35.32
C ASN A 867 22.13 -21.68 -36.67
N ARG A 868 23.05 -21.23 -37.53
CA ARG A 868 23.42 -21.93 -38.79
C ARG A 868 24.35 -23.11 -38.51
N THR A 869 23.92 -24.07 -37.69
CA THR A 869 24.80 -25.13 -37.18
C THR A 869 24.16 -26.51 -37.23
N VAL A 870 24.99 -27.51 -36.90
CA VAL A 870 24.55 -28.85 -36.54
C VAL A 870 25.11 -29.17 -35.17
N GLN A 871 24.24 -29.64 -34.27
CA GLN A 871 24.61 -30.16 -32.98
C GLN A 871 24.67 -31.70 -33.05
N VAL A 872 25.83 -32.26 -32.72
CA VAL A 872 26.00 -33.70 -32.55
C VAL A 872 26.01 -34.00 -31.05
N GLN A 873 25.00 -34.72 -30.57
CA GLN A 873 24.86 -35.13 -29.18
C GLN A 873 25.24 -36.60 -29.04
N LEU A 874 26.15 -36.90 -28.11
CA LEU A 874 26.54 -38.27 -27.76
C LEU A 874 26.11 -38.59 -26.33
N GLU A 875 25.48 -39.73 -26.14
CA GLU A 875 25.22 -40.32 -24.84
C GLU A 875 25.87 -41.70 -24.75
N THR A 876 26.88 -41.84 -23.90
CA THR A 876 27.62 -43.09 -23.71
C THR A 876 27.51 -43.55 -22.27
N PRO A 877 27.16 -44.82 -21.97
CA PRO A 877 27.15 -45.33 -20.60
C PRO A 877 28.45 -45.01 -19.84
N LEU A 878 28.35 -44.53 -18.60
CA LEU A 878 29.52 -44.13 -17.80
C LEU A 878 30.50 -45.28 -17.55
N THR A 879 30.06 -46.53 -17.64
CA THR A 879 30.92 -47.73 -17.57
C THR A 879 31.86 -47.89 -18.76
N ASP A 880 31.45 -47.35 -19.91
CA ASP A 880 32.16 -47.48 -21.19
C ASP A 880 32.85 -46.17 -21.59
N ALA A 881 32.51 -45.07 -20.90
CA ALA A 881 33.12 -43.77 -21.10
C ALA A 881 34.51 -43.70 -20.45
N GLU A 882 35.53 -43.37 -21.24
CA GLU A 882 36.85 -43.01 -20.74
C GLU A 882 36.77 -41.62 -20.08
N ILE A 883 36.42 -41.58 -18.79
CA ILE A 883 36.24 -40.34 -18.00
C ILE A 883 37.58 -39.81 -17.43
N ASP A 884 38.61 -40.66 -17.33
CA ASP A 884 39.91 -40.36 -16.67
C ASP A 884 41.08 -40.12 -17.66
N ARG A 885 40.87 -39.49 -18.82
CA ARG A 885 41.96 -39.05 -19.71
C ARG A 885 41.95 -37.57 -20.00
#